data_AF-A0A127ZJI2-F1
#
_entry.id   AF-A0A127ZJI2-F1
#
_cell.length_a   1.000
_cell.length_b   1.000
_cell.length_c   1.000
_cell.angle_alpha   90.00
_cell.angle_beta   90.00
_cell.angle_gamma   90.00
#
_symmetry.space_group_name_H-M   'P 1'
#
loop_
_entity.id
_entity.type
_entity.pdbx_description
1 polymer ?
#
loop_
_entity_poly.entity_id
_entity_poly.type
_entity_poly.pdbx_seq_one_letter_code
_entity_poly.pdbx_strand_id
1 'polypeptide(L)'
;MLEITARGIVGGGARSSCLSFAWEASSKPLPRARQSRNLSASSTAPSTPSSRAYKFWTSDDPLIKALRRRQESYRLGQVPQGARHRADRLEAVQLAKSEIRWIVEHVRKIQTPTTKTKSTLNRASRRQLVSMAMQMTRHNVPISYLLGSVPFGSLSQELTVRPPILLPRPETEHWANEVVKTLTETLYTSQLEKVRVIDLCTGSGCIALLIADALRAKLGTGGRWKVVALDQSALAVELAKENALKLGFGEDQSNVHIVKADVFDDAAMDQLAGIAGGPFHLIVSNPPYIPRREWDALPAEVKQHEDPAALIGERDIASTSSTSPSLNQEATDARQAYLDRQGLAFHQRLAELLYRPTFSTRLPALPRLVAEYGKGQQRQVERLHVEMKAPRDRLPKVVRLEEHLVVVGLGNATTHPLTRHSIGQVVLDPLLKGLVEQDSKARARLREMRDELEKTRREAIDSGRVKHRPDWDQAVPTSLPVQTLQRGAHSDTSDLLDLTSTLSSIPSQLTKVTKGKSGGWSATIPLLISSSPTFFTPSRSTPDDFIYQIQLSLFKPSHPMNLSGVGLKSFLHSHHPHSTSPRSGRIEDDVLVLQDELDLAFGDVKRKDAGSARGHNGVRDIIHRLDIPTTTTTTITTSSNKSKQTQDAMPKLARLRIGIGRPDTPPAPSTTNSWLPVSLTKGKKAVPIDRWVLSPLTPAELDSCRTVDEESVLAQVQAQTQQWLRERCQDLSKHEGGAGIGSRKDQFGVHRTIWID
;
A
#
# COMPACT_ATOMS: atom_id res chain seq x y z
N MET A 1 77.70 21.86 23.00
CA MET A 1 77.60 21.26 24.35
C MET A 1 76.77 20.00 24.16
N LEU A 2 77.40 18.83 24.20
CA LEU A 2 77.74 18.06 25.42
C LEU A 2 76.45 17.43 26.01
N GLU A 3 76.26 16.11 26.02
CA GLU A 3 77.05 15.04 26.69
C GLU A 3 76.95 15.11 28.23
N ILE A 4 76.93 14.02 29.01
CA ILE A 4 76.87 12.57 28.73
C ILE A 4 76.30 11.84 29.96
N THR A 5 75.71 10.66 29.79
CA THR A 5 75.72 9.57 30.81
C THR A 5 75.27 8.25 30.17
N ALA A 6 75.59 7.11 30.78
CA ALA A 6 75.32 5.78 30.22
C ALA A 6 75.40 4.65 31.27
N ARG A 7 75.15 3.41 30.81
CA ARG A 7 75.32 2.07 31.44
C ARG A 7 74.04 1.46 32.05
N GLY A 8 73.68 0.20 31.72
CA GLY A 8 74.30 -0.66 30.70
C GLY A 8 73.68 -2.06 30.47
N ILE A 9 74.01 -2.61 29.29
CA ILE A 9 74.27 -4.02 28.88
C ILE A 9 74.14 -5.09 30.00
N VAL A 10 73.58 -6.30 29.80
CA VAL A 10 73.55 -7.27 28.65
C VAL A 10 72.24 -8.08 28.70
N GLY A 11 71.62 -8.65 27.65
CA GLY A 11 71.86 -8.71 26.19
C GLY A 11 71.18 -9.97 25.59
N GLY A 12 70.99 -10.07 24.26
CA GLY A 12 70.37 -11.28 23.65
C GLY A 12 69.95 -11.13 22.19
N GLY A 13 70.26 -12.14 21.35
CA GLY A 13 70.21 -12.09 19.88
C GLY A 13 68.84 -11.85 19.23
N ALA A 14 68.88 -11.21 18.06
CA ALA A 14 67.71 -10.88 17.23
C ALA A 14 67.47 -11.88 16.09
N ARG A 15 66.20 -12.00 15.64
CA ARG A 15 65.83 -11.88 14.21
C ARG A 15 64.32 -11.82 13.98
N SER A 16 63.93 -11.20 12.88
CA SER A 16 62.57 -11.14 12.34
C SER A 16 62.25 -12.39 11.51
N SER A 17 60.96 -12.72 11.41
CA SER A 17 60.44 -13.82 10.59
C SER A 17 59.32 -13.34 9.65
N CYS A 18 59.68 -13.07 8.39
CA CYS A 18 58.69 -13.05 7.31
C CYS A 18 58.30 -14.50 6.99
N LEU A 19 57.00 -14.80 6.90
CA LEU A 19 56.53 -16.12 6.47
C LEU A 19 56.24 -16.14 4.97
N SER A 20 57.11 -16.81 4.22
CA SER A 20 56.84 -17.28 2.87
C SER A 20 56.79 -18.81 2.87
N PHE A 21 55.84 -19.38 2.13
CA PHE A 21 55.77 -20.83 1.91
C PHE A 21 56.06 -21.14 0.44
N ALA A 22 57.15 -21.88 0.20
CA ALA A 22 57.47 -22.47 -1.09
C ALA A 22 56.83 -23.86 -1.22
N TRP A 23 56.75 -24.37 -2.44
CA TRP A 23 56.41 -25.76 -2.72
C TRP A 23 57.47 -26.35 -3.65
N GLU A 24 58.03 -27.48 -3.24
CA GLU A 24 59.22 -28.08 -3.84
C GLU A 24 58.83 -29.27 -4.75
N ALA A 25 59.69 -29.62 -5.71
CA ALA A 25 59.40 -30.62 -6.74
C ALA A 25 60.40 -31.80 -6.71
N SER A 26 59.89 -33.03 -6.86
CA SER A 26 60.69 -34.24 -7.09
C SER A 26 60.04 -35.15 -8.15
N SER A 27 60.75 -36.17 -8.64
CA SER A 27 60.65 -36.54 -10.06
C SER A 27 60.88 -38.01 -10.46
N LYS A 28 60.31 -38.38 -11.63
CA LYS A 28 60.61 -39.55 -12.50
C LYS A 28 60.19 -40.95 -11.96
N PRO A 29 60.18 -42.03 -12.79
CA PRO A 29 60.51 -42.15 -14.22
C PRO A 29 59.40 -42.77 -15.13
N LEU A 30 59.67 -42.88 -16.44
CA LEU A 30 58.89 -43.66 -17.43
C LEU A 30 59.53 -45.03 -17.73
N PRO A 31 58.76 -46.00 -18.27
CA PRO A 31 59.26 -47.04 -19.18
C PRO A 31 58.97 -46.76 -20.68
N ARG A 32 59.75 -47.40 -21.57
CA ARG A 32 59.53 -47.53 -23.04
C ARG A 32 58.78 -48.87 -23.32
N ALA A 33 58.46 -49.39 -24.51
CA ALA A 33 58.71 -49.14 -25.94
C ALA A 33 57.55 -49.82 -26.76
N ARG A 34 57.51 -50.13 -28.07
CA ARG A 34 58.34 -49.96 -29.30
C ARG A 34 57.42 -50.23 -30.55
N GLN A 35 57.95 -50.02 -31.77
CA GLN A 35 57.47 -50.56 -33.07
C GLN A 35 56.10 -50.07 -33.63
N SER A 36 55.74 -50.29 -34.90
CA SER A 36 56.31 -49.73 -36.17
C SER A 36 55.72 -50.44 -37.41
N ARG A 37 55.24 -49.71 -38.44
CA ARG A 37 55.38 -50.08 -39.89
C ARG A 37 54.79 -49.07 -40.90
N ASN A 38 55.57 -48.84 -41.97
CA ASN A 38 55.26 -48.63 -43.39
C ASN A 38 54.16 -47.67 -43.88
N LEU A 39 54.61 -46.50 -44.39
CA LEU A 39 54.60 -46.11 -45.82
C LEU A 39 53.50 -46.67 -46.76
N SER A 40 52.73 -45.75 -47.37
CA SER A 40 52.58 -45.63 -48.84
C SER A 40 52.14 -44.20 -49.19
N ALA A 41 52.34 -43.75 -50.43
CA ALA A 41 52.09 -42.35 -50.84
C ALA A 41 51.16 -42.26 -52.06
N SER A 42 50.40 -41.17 -52.14
CA SER A 42 49.83 -40.67 -53.39
C SER A 42 49.74 -39.14 -53.35
N SER A 43 50.04 -38.48 -54.48
CA SER A 43 50.10 -37.02 -54.60
C SER A 43 48.76 -36.44 -55.07
N THR A 44 48.36 -35.30 -54.52
CA THR A 44 47.57 -34.27 -55.24
C THR A 44 47.55 -32.96 -54.47
N ALA A 45 47.46 -31.85 -55.19
CA ALA A 45 47.36 -30.50 -54.65
C ALA A 45 46.42 -29.65 -55.54
N PRO A 46 45.99 -28.45 -55.11
CA PRO A 46 45.40 -28.16 -53.81
C PRO A 46 43.97 -27.62 -53.98
N SER A 47 42.96 -28.24 -53.35
CA SER A 47 41.60 -27.70 -53.33
C SER A 47 41.49 -26.49 -52.39
N THR A 48 40.71 -25.49 -52.81
CA THR A 48 40.49 -24.21 -52.11
C THR A 48 40.04 -24.34 -50.64
N PRO A 49 40.39 -23.36 -49.76
CA PRO A 49 40.07 -23.43 -48.33
C PRO A 49 38.57 -23.24 -48.06
N SER A 50 37.86 -24.34 -47.86
CA SER A 50 36.41 -24.36 -47.62
C SER A 50 36.04 -23.89 -46.20
N SER A 51 35.77 -22.58 -46.07
CA SER A 51 34.73 -21.95 -45.22
C SER A 51 34.52 -22.40 -43.76
N ARG A 52 35.46 -23.10 -43.11
CA ARG A 52 35.29 -23.64 -41.75
C ARG A 52 35.78 -22.73 -40.61
N ALA A 53 35.44 -21.45 -40.70
CA ALA A 53 35.57 -20.54 -39.58
C ALA A 53 34.57 -20.87 -38.45
N TYR A 54 34.91 -20.53 -37.21
CA TYR A 54 34.03 -20.55 -36.03
C TYR A 54 33.38 -21.88 -35.60
N LYS A 55 34.21 -22.80 -35.07
CA LYS A 55 33.84 -23.58 -33.87
C LYS A 55 34.92 -23.40 -32.80
N PHE A 56 34.75 -22.38 -31.95
CA PHE A 56 35.67 -22.04 -30.85
C PHE A 56 34.94 -21.92 -29.50
N TRP A 57 34.01 -22.85 -29.24
CA TRP A 57 33.16 -22.91 -28.03
C TRP A 57 33.02 -24.35 -27.50
N THR A 58 34.08 -25.14 -27.66
CA THR A 58 34.17 -26.52 -27.13
C THR A 58 35.34 -26.61 -26.15
N SER A 59 35.08 -27.20 -24.98
CA SER A 59 36.03 -27.59 -23.91
C SER A 59 36.66 -26.53 -22.98
N ASP A 60 36.09 -25.33 -22.79
CA ASP A 60 36.32 -24.55 -21.56
C ASP A 60 35.44 -25.11 -20.41
N ASP A 61 35.80 -26.31 -19.96
CA ASP A 61 35.09 -27.09 -18.92
C ASP A 61 34.80 -26.31 -17.61
N PRO A 62 35.70 -25.46 -17.06
CA PRO A 62 35.40 -24.65 -15.89
C PRO A 62 34.22 -23.68 -16.08
N LEU A 63 34.11 -23.06 -17.26
CA LEU A 63 33.04 -22.10 -17.57
C LEU A 63 31.70 -22.81 -17.78
N ILE A 64 31.71 -23.98 -18.41
CA ILE A 64 30.53 -24.83 -18.59
C ILE A 64 30.05 -25.37 -17.24
N LYS A 65 30.97 -25.75 -16.33
CA LYS A 65 30.66 -26.13 -14.95
C LYS A 65 30.11 -24.97 -14.13
N ALA A 66 30.64 -23.76 -14.28
CA ALA A 66 30.08 -22.55 -13.65
C ALA A 66 28.65 -22.27 -14.14
N LEU A 67 28.40 -22.29 -15.46
CA LEU A 67 27.07 -22.14 -16.04
C LEU A 67 26.04 -23.13 -15.48
N ARG A 68 26.40 -24.42 -15.35
CA ARG A 68 25.52 -25.44 -14.75
C ARG A 68 25.21 -25.14 -13.28
N ARG A 69 26.24 -24.81 -12.48
CA ARG A 69 26.08 -24.44 -11.07
C ARG A 69 25.18 -23.22 -10.87
N ARG A 70 25.29 -22.19 -11.71
CA ARG A 70 24.42 -21.01 -11.65
C ARG A 70 22.97 -21.35 -12.05
N GLN A 71 22.79 -22.24 -13.02
CA GLN A 71 21.47 -22.78 -13.37
C GLN A 71 20.89 -23.74 -12.31
N GLU A 72 21.71 -24.21 -11.37
CA GLU A 72 21.32 -25.04 -10.23
C GLU A 72 21.01 -24.19 -8.99
N SER A 73 21.72 -23.08 -8.73
CA SER A 73 21.40 -22.16 -7.63
C SER A 73 20.00 -21.54 -7.80
N TYR A 74 19.61 -21.16 -9.01
CA TYR A 74 18.25 -20.68 -9.32
C TYR A 74 17.14 -21.75 -9.20
N ARG A 75 17.42 -23.00 -8.82
CA ARG A 75 16.41 -24.07 -8.65
C ARG A 75 16.09 -24.39 -7.19
N LEU A 76 16.88 -23.92 -6.23
CA LEU A 76 16.79 -24.34 -4.82
C LEU A 76 15.94 -23.35 -4.02
N GLY A 77 14.61 -23.40 -4.21
CA GLY A 77 13.67 -22.48 -3.54
C GLY A 77 12.18 -22.81 -3.70
N GLN A 78 11.70 -23.88 -3.03
CA GLN A 78 10.28 -24.10 -2.64
C GLN A 78 9.18 -24.00 -3.73
N VAL A 79 9.02 -25.01 -4.61
CA VAL A 79 7.72 -25.28 -5.29
C VAL A 79 7.48 -26.79 -5.47
N PRO A 80 6.29 -27.34 -5.15
CA PRO A 80 5.89 -28.70 -5.53
C PRO A 80 5.79 -28.90 -7.06
N GLN A 81 5.79 -30.15 -7.52
CA GLN A 81 5.90 -30.49 -8.95
C GLN A 81 4.68 -30.00 -9.77
N GLY A 82 4.94 -29.30 -10.87
CA GLY A 82 3.90 -28.83 -11.80
C GLY A 82 4.47 -28.08 -13.02
N ALA A 83 3.59 -27.63 -13.91
CA ALA A 83 3.96 -27.03 -15.20
C ALA A 83 4.82 -25.75 -15.09
N ARG A 84 4.67 -24.98 -13.99
CA ARG A 84 5.50 -23.81 -13.65
C ARG A 84 6.99 -24.11 -13.84
N HIS A 85 7.43 -25.27 -13.38
CA HIS A 85 8.82 -25.71 -13.41
C HIS A 85 9.47 -25.72 -14.82
N ARG A 86 8.72 -25.66 -15.93
CA ARG A 86 9.32 -25.45 -17.27
C ARG A 86 9.60 -23.97 -17.58
N ALA A 87 8.76 -23.04 -17.14
CA ALA A 87 8.99 -21.61 -17.25
C ALA A 87 10.18 -21.20 -16.37
N ASP A 88 10.13 -21.55 -15.08
CA ASP A 88 11.18 -21.25 -14.09
C ASP A 88 12.56 -21.76 -14.54
N ARG A 89 12.61 -22.96 -15.17
CA ARG A 89 13.85 -23.50 -15.76
C ARG A 89 14.35 -22.74 -16.98
N LEU A 90 13.47 -22.19 -17.82
CA LEU A 90 13.86 -21.37 -18.97
C LEU A 90 14.36 -20.00 -18.52
N GLU A 91 13.71 -19.40 -17.52
CA GLU A 91 14.10 -18.14 -16.88
C GLU A 91 15.45 -18.24 -16.18
N ALA A 92 15.65 -19.23 -15.30
CA ALA A 92 16.93 -19.53 -14.66
C ALA A 92 18.08 -19.74 -15.68
N VAL A 93 17.80 -20.42 -16.79
CA VAL A 93 18.76 -20.61 -17.89
C VAL A 93 19.04 -19.29 -18.64
N GLN A 94 18.07 -18.38 -18.74
CA GLN A 94 18.23 -17.10 -19.42
C GLN A 94 18.94 -16.06 -18.54
N LEU A 95 18.66 -16.02 -17.23
CA LEU A 95 19.38 -15.22 -16.24
C LEU A 95 20.87 -15.59 -16.23
N ALA A 96 21.20 -16.87 -16.00
CA ALA A 96 22.59 -17.35 -16.00
C ALA A 96 23.33 -17.11 -17.33
N LYS A 97 22.62 -17.09 -18.47
CA LYS A 97 23.18 -16.69 -19.77
C LYS A 97 23.46 -15.18 -19.85
N SER A 98 22.58 -14.34 -19.31
CA SER A 98 22.75 -12.89 -19.30
C SER A 98 23.87 -12.46 -18.36
N GLU A 99 23.95 -13.05 -17.16
CA GLU A 99 25.07 -12.84 -16.23
C GLU A 99 26.43 -13.11 -16.90
N ILE A 100 26.59 -14.28 -17.50
CA ILE A 100 27.82 -14.65 -18.21
C ILE A 100 28.06 -13.74 -19.43
N ARG A 101 27.01 -13.27 -20.11
CA ARG A 101 27.14 -12.27 -21.20
C ARG A 101 27.72 -10.96 -20.68
N TRP A 102 27.24 -10.45 -19.55
CA TRP A 102 27.73 -9.21 -18.94
C TRP A 102 29.18 -9.35 -18.47
N ILE A 103 29.54 -10.46 -17.81
CA ILE A 103 30.95 -10.73 -17.43
C ILE A 103 31.86 -10.78 -18.67
N VAL A 104 31.44 -11.47 -19.75
CA VAL A 104 32.19 -11.51 -21.02
C VAL A 104 32.33 -10.12 -21.65
N GLU A 105 31.30 -9.28 -21.56
CA GLU A 105 31.34 -7.92 -22.10
C GLU A 105 32.25 -6.98 -21.28
N HIS A 106 32.15 -7.02 -19.94
CA HIS A 106 33.04 -6.29 -19.04
C HIS A 106 34.52 -6.67 -19.25
N VAL A 107 34.81 -7.97 -19.33
CA VAL A 107 36.16 -8.49 -19.65
C VAL A 107 36.64 -8.04 -21.04
N ARG A 108 35.74 -7.81 -22.00
CA ARG A 108 36.08 -7.21 -23.31
C ARG A 108 36.32 -5.70 -23.23
N LYS A 109 35.59 -4.96 -22.41
CA LYS A 109 35.80 -3.52 -22.17
C LYS A 109 37.18 -3.27 -21.52
N ILE A 110 37.62 -4.15 -20.63
CA ILE A 110 38.96 -4.11 -20.00
C ILE A 110 40.08 -4.56 -20.96
N GLN A 111 39.79 -5.40 -21.96
CA GLN A 111 40.81 -5.85 -22.92
C GLN A 111 41.29 -4.68 -23.79
N THR A 112 42.52 -4.22 -23.54
CA THR A 112 43.19 -3.12 -24.25
C THR A 112 43.09 -3.27 -25.78
N PRO A 113 42.82 -2.19 -26.56
CA PRO A 113 42.53 -2.28 -28.00
C PRO A 113 43.76 -2.52 -28.89
N THR A 114 44.71 -3.35 -28.46
CA THR A 114 45.98 -3.63 -29.15
C THR A 114 45.86 -4.63 -30.31
N THR A 115 44.70 -5.24 -30.53
CA THR A 115 44.47 -6.23 -31.61
C THR A 115 43.24 -5.91 -32.45
N LYS A 116 43.40 -5.75 -33.77
CA LYS A 116 42.30 -5.45 -34.73
C LYS A 116 41.23 -6.56 -34.86
N THR A 117 41.43 -7.71 -34.23
CA THR A 117 40.51 -8.87 -34.24
C THR A 117 39.45 -8.77 -33.14
N LYS A 118 38.31 -8.13 -33.41
CA LYS A 118 37.21 -7.87 -32.44
C LYS A 118 36.53 -9.10 -31.81
N SER A 119 36.85 -10.34 -32.18
CA SER A 119 36.09 -11.54 -31.78
C SER A 119 36.70 -12.40 -30.66
N THR A 120 38.01 -12.30 -30.37
CA THR A 120 38.74 -13.26 -29.51
C THR A 120 39.32 -12.66 -28.22
N LEU A 121 38.97 -13.27 -27.08
CA LEU A 121 39.58 -12.95 -25.79
C LEU A 121 41.02 -13.46 -25.71
N ASN A 122 41.93 -12.61 -25.19
CA ASN A 122 43.32 -12.96 -24.93
C ASN A 122 43.47 -13.87 -23.69
N ARG A 123 44.69 -14.41 -23.44
CA ARG A 123 44.95 -15.38 -22.36
C ARG A 123 44.72 -14.81 -20.94
N ALA A 124 44.97 -13.52 -20.71
CA ALA A 124 44.70 -12.87 -19.43
C ALA A 124 43.20 -12.64 -19.24
N SER A 125 42.52 -12.08 -20.23
CA SER A 125 41.07 -11.85 -20.23
C SER A 125 40.27 -13.15 -20.04
N ARG A 126 40.69 -14.27 -20.62
CA ARG A 126 40.08 -15.59 -20.35
C ARG A 126 40.27 -16.06 -18.90
N ARG A 127 41.45 -15.85 -18.30
CA ARG A 127 41.72 -16.17 -16.89
C ARG A 127 40.83 -15.33 -15.97
N GLN A 128 40.67 -14.04 -16.26
CA GLN A 128 39.78 -13.13 -15.53
C GLN A 128 38.30 -13.61 -15.62
N LEU A 129 37.80 -13.90 -16.83
CA LEU A 129 36.46 -14.45 -17.04
C LEU A 129 36.20 -15.74 -16.22
N VAL A 130 37.14 -16.69 -16.22
CA VAL A 130 37.02 -17.92 -15.43
C VAL A 130 37.07 -17.63 -13.93
N SER A 131 37.91 -16.69 -13.48
CA SER A 131 37.98 -16.27 -12.07
C SER A 131 36.66 -15.67 -11.59
N MET A 132 36.08 -14.73 -12.35
CA MET A 132 34.81 -14.09 -12.02
C MET A 132 33.67 -15.12 -12.00
N ALA A 133 33.60 -16.00 -13.00
CA ALA A 133 32.63 -17.09 -13.03
C ALA A 133 32.80 -18.08 -11.86
N MET A 134 34.02 -18.31 -11.37
CA MET A 134 34.27 -19.13 -10.17
C MET A 134 33.89 -18.39 -8.88
N GLN A 135 34.13 -17.09 -8.76
CA GLN A 135 33.68 -16.28 -7.63
C GLN A 135 32.16 -16.29 -7.50
N MET A 136 31.44 -16.03 -8.60
CA MET A 136 29.97 -16.09 -8.66
C MET A 136 29.40 -17.46 -8.29
N THR A 137 30.07 -18.57 -8.67
CA THR A 137 29.49 -19.94 -8.60
C THR A 137 30.12 -20.88 -7.56
N ARG A 138 31.05 -20.38 -6.74
CA ARG A 138 31.62 -21.10 -5.58
C ARG A 138 31.60 -20.28 -4.29
N HIS A 139 31.67 -18.96 -4.40
CA HIS A 139 31.71 -18.03 -3.27
C HIS A 139 30.46 -17.14 -3.23
N ASN A 140 29.50 -17.35 -4.14
CA ASN A 140 28.26 -16.59 -4.24
C ASN A 140 28.46 -15.07 -4.37
N VAL A 141 29.57 -14.61 -4.96
CA VAL A 141 29.81 -13.16 -5.10
C VAL A 141 28.76 -12.56 -6.06
N PRO A 142 27.95 -11.58 -5.63
CA PRO A 142 27.02 -10.86 -6.50
C PRO A 142 27.69 -10.36 -7.77
N ILE A 143 27.02 -10.54 -8.92
CA ILE A 143 27.57 -10.12 -10.22
C ILE A 143 27.89 -8.62 -10.27
N SER A 144 27.11 -7.77 -9.60
CA SER A 144 27.35 -6.33 -9.51
C SER A 144 28.73 -6.00 -8.90
N TYR A 145 29.17 -6.72 -7.87
CA TYR A 145 30.52 -6.55 -7.31
C TYR A 145 31.62 -7.11 -8.22
N LEU A 146 31.32 -8.11 -9.05
CA LEU A 146 32.26 -8.60 -10.06
C LEU A 146 32.43 -7.60 -11.21
N LEU A 147 31.35 -6.93 -11.61
CA LEU A 147 31.37 -5.85 -12.61
C LEU A 147 31.96 -4.54 -12.04
N GLY A 148 31.87 -4.34 -10.72
CA GLY A 148 32.31 -3.14 -10.03
C GLY A 148 31.38 -1.93 -10.18
N SER A 149 30.28 -2.06 -10.91
CA SER A 149 29.33 -0.98 -11.18
C SER A 149 27.88 -1.46 -11.39
N VAL A 150 26.92 -0.55 -11.18
CA VAL A 150 25.49 -0.75 -11.50
C VAL A 150 24.88 0.52 -12.15
N PRO A 151 23.97 0.40 -13.12
CA PRO A 151 23.07 1.50 -13.48
C PRO A 151 22.08 1.77 -12.33
N PHE A 152 21.59 3.01 -12.22
CA PHE A 152 20.55 3.38 -11.26
C PHE A 152 19.78 4.63 -11.72
N GLY A 153 18.50 4.46 -12.08
CA GLY A 153 17.62 5.53 -12.54
C GLY A 153 18.13 6.24 -13.80
N SER A 154 17.91 7.55 -13.86
CA SER A 154 18.32 8.40 -14.99
C SER A 154 19.79 8.87 -14.94
N LEU A 155 20.63 8.29 -14.06
CA LEU A 155 22.01 8.74 -13.89
C LEU A 155 22.85 8.57 -15.17
N SER A 156 23.61 9.61 -15.51
CA SER A 156 24.46 9.65 -16.71
C SER A 156 25.62 8.65 -16.73
N GLN A 157 25.95 8.04 -15.59
CA GLN A 157 26.98 7.01 -15.45
C GLN A 157 26.56 5.96 -14.42
N GLU A 158 27.03 4.72 -14.61
CA GLU A 158 26.88 3.64 -13.63
C GLU A 158 27.60 3.99 -12.31
N LEU A 159 26.93 3.80 -11.17
CA LEU A 159 27.51 3.93 -9.84
C LEU A 159 28.57 2.83 -9.63
N THR A 160 29.73 3.16 -9.07
CA THR A 160 30.68 2.16 -8.55
C THR A 160 30.03 1.43 -7.37
N VAL A 161 30.25 0.12 -7.27
CA VAL A 161 29.86 -0.72 -6.13
C VAL A 161 30.97 -1.68 -5.71
N ARG A 162 31.11 -1.94 -4.40
CA ARG A 162 32.08 -2.89 -3.83
C ARG A 162 31.62 -3.42 -2.46
N PRO A 163 32.00 -4.64 -2.06
CA PRO A 163 31.72 -5.15 -0.71
C PRO A 163 32.37 -4.26 0.37
N PRO A 164 31.79 -4.15 1.59
CA PRO A 164 30.52 -4.76 2.01
C PRO A 164 29.29 -3.84 1.77
N ILE A 165 29.41 -2.73 1.03
CA ILE A 165 28.34 -1.74 0.92
C ILE A 165 27.15 -2.33 0.16
N LEU A 166 25.95 -2.24 0.75
CA LEU A 166 24.67 -2.68 0.18
C LEU A 166 24.53 -2.27 -1.29
N LEU A 167 24.24 -3.25 -2.15
CA LEU A 167 23.99 -3.01 -3.57
C LEU A 167 22.63 -2.30 -3.77
N PRO A 168 22.58 -1.22 -4.58
CA PRO A 168 21.32 -0.60 -4.98
C PRO A 168 20.35 -1.63 -5.58
N ARG A 169 19.10 -1.63 -5.11
CA ARG A 169 18.08 -2.61 -5.52
C ARG A 169 17.14 -2.03 -6.59
N PRO A 170 16.61 -2.86 -7.51
CA PRO A 170 15.58 -2.42 -8.48
C PRO A 170 14.31 -1.85 -7.82
N GLU A 171 13.96 -2.34 -6.63
CA GLU A 171 12.84 -1.79 -5.85
C GLU A 171 13.13 -0.39 -5.32
N THR A 172 14.36 -0.15 -4.85
CA THR A 172 14.83 1.18 -4.42
C THR A 172 14.92 2.16 -5.59
N GLU A 173 15.43 1.70 -6.73
CA GLU A 173 15.46 2.44 -7.99
C GLU A 173 14.05 2.89 -8.40
N HIS A 174 13.06 1.98 -8.33
CA HIS A 174 11.69 2.28 -8.74
C HIS A 174 11.09 3.48 -7.97
N TRP A 175 11.16 3.48 -6.64
CA TRP A 175 10.59 4.58 -5.85
C TRP A 175 11.45 5.85 -5.88
N ALA A 176 12.77 5.73 -5.97
CA ALA A 176 13.65 6.90 -6.10
C ALA A 176 13.39 7.67 -7.42
N ASN A 177 13.05 6.96 -8.51
CA ASN A 177 12.56 7.59 -9.74
C ASN A 177 11.17 8.24 -9.58
N GLU A 178 10.24 7.65 -8.81
CA GLU A 178 8.98 8.32 -8.48
C GLU A 178 9.22 9.63 -7.69
N VAL A 179 10.14 9.62 -6.72
CA VAL A 179 10.52 10.81 -5.95
C VAL A 179 11.09 11.89 -6.87
N VAL A 180 12.03 11.54 -7.76
CA VAL A 180 12.57 12.47 -8.77
C VAL A 180 11.48 13.02 -9.69
N LYS A 181 10.52 12.18 -10.11
CA LYS A 181 9.38 12.62 -10.92
C LYS A 181 8.53 13.66 -10.18
N THR A 182 8.00 13.33 -9.00
CA THR A 182 7.19 14.26 -8.18
C THR A 182 7.96 15.55 -7.86
N LEU A 183 9.25 15.44 -7.54
CA LEU A 183 10.12 16.59 -7.28
C LEU A 183 10.24 17.49 -8.51
N THR A 184 10.56 16.95 -9.68
CA THR A 184 10.76 17.74 -10.91
C THR A 184 9.46 18.31 -11.48
N GLU A 185 8.34 17.62 -11.33
CA GLU A 185 6.99 18.08 -11.68
C GLU A 185 6.55 19.27 -10.78
N THR A 186 6.67 19.14 -9.45
CA THR A 186 6.33 20.22 -8.51
C THR A 186 7.19 21.47 -8.69
N LEU A 187 8.46 21.33 -9.10
CA LEU A 187 9.39 22.44 -9.33
C LEU A 187 9.12 23.25 -10.62
N TYR A 188 7.97 23.09 -11.29
CA TYR A 188 7.57 23.95 -12.42
C TYR A 188 6.73 25.19 -12.02
N THR A 189 6.07 25.20 -10.86
CA THR A 189 4.91 26.08 -10.61
C THR A 189 5.04 27.08 -9.45
N SER A 190 6.17 27.12 -8.74
CA SER A 190 6.25 27.82 -7.45
C SER A 190 7.54 28.65 -7.24
N GLN A 191 7.41 29.77 -6.52
CA GLN A 191 8.51 30.67 -6.13
C GLN A 191 9.37 30.07 -4.99
N LEU A 192 9.85 28.86 -5.18
CA LEU A 192 10.62 28.15 -4.16
C LEU A 192 12.05 28.69 -4.06
N GLU A 193 12.36 29.34 -2.94
CA GLU A 193 13.67 29.93 -2.70
C GLU A 193 14.78 28.86 -2.64
N LYS A 194 14.58 27.79 -1.85
CA LYS A 194 15.54 26.68 -1.68
C LYS A 194 14.85 25.34 -1.42
N VAL A 195 15.29 24.30 -2.12
CA VAL A 195 15.00 22.88 -1.80
C VAL A 195 16.06 22.34 -0.84
N ARG A 196 15.67 21.45 0.08
CA ARG A 196 16.60 20.76 1.02
C ARG A 196 16.14 19.33 1.20
N VAL A 197 17.01 18.37 0.85
CA VAL A 197 16.76 16.92 0.93
C VAL A 197 17.81 16.28 1.82
N ILE A 198 17.45 15.26 2.60
CA ILE A 198 18.40 14.36 3.26
C ILE A 198 18.14 12.89 2.92
N ASP A 199 19.19 12.16 2.60
CA ASP A 199 19.21 10.71 2.41
C ASP A 199 19.89 10.05 3.62
N LEU A 200 19.13 9.24 4.37
CA LEU A 200 19.56 8.58 5.59
C LEU A 200 19.82 7.10 5.32
N CYS A 201 21.00 6.59 5.72
CA CYS A 201 21.51 5.27 5.33
C CYS A 201 21.79 5.20 3.81
N THR A 202 22.53 6.19 3.30
CA THR A 202 22.72 6.43 1.85
C THR A 202 23.53 5.33 1.13
N GLY A 203 24.31 4.51 1.85
CA GLY A 203 25.07 3.40 1.28
C GLY A 203 26.03 3.84 0.19
N SER A 204 25.77 3.45 -1.07
CA SER A 204 26.58 3.87 -2.23
C SER A 204 26.28 5.28 -2.75
N GLY A 205 25.42 6.06 -2.07
CA GLY A 205 24.95 7.38 -2.51
C GLY A 205 23.81 7.35 -3.53
N CYS A 206 23.21 6.19 -3.81
CA CYS A 206 22.36 5.99 -5.00
C CYS A 206 21.13 6.91 -5.05
N ILE A 207 20.37 7.03 -3.95
CA ILE A 207 19.15 7.85 -3.86
C ILE A 207 19.55 9.34 -3.85
N ALA A 208 20.46 9.75 -2.96
CA ALA A 208 20.99 11.11 -2.89
C ALA A 208 21.48 11.64 -4.25
N LEU A 209 22.27 10.86 -4.99
CA LEU A 209 22.90 11.29 -6.23
C LEU A 209 21.91 11.33 -7.41
N LEU A 210 20.93 10.42 -7.47
CA LEU A 210 19.83 10.48 -8.43
C LEU A 210 18.98 11.74 -8.23
N ILE A 211 18.68 12.10 -6.97
CA ILE A 211 17.96 13.34 -6.63
C ILE A 211 18.80 14.58 -6.92
N ALA A 212 20.11 14.55 -6.61
CA ALA A 212 21.02 15.67 -6.88
C ALA A 212 21.19 15.93 -8.39
N ASP A 213 21.26 14.89 -9.23
CA ASP A 213 21.39 15.05 -10.68
C ASP A 213 20.11 15.61 -11.30
N ALA A 214 18.94 15.12 -10.87
CA ALA A 214 17.65 15.69 -11.25
C ALA A 214 17.50 17.17 -10.84
N LEU A 215 17.89 17.53 -9.60
CA LEU A 215 17.87 18.91 -9.13
C LEU A 215 18.88 19.79 -9.89
N ARG A 216 20.08 19.29 -10.18
CA ARG A 216 21.09 19.98 -11.00
C ARG A 216 20.58 20.26 -12.41
N ALA A 217 19.97 19.27 -13.07
CA ALA A 217 19.38 19.43 -14.40
C ALA A 217 18.17 20.37 -14.41
N LYS A 218 17.35 20.35 -13.35
CA LYS A 218 16.10 21.13 -13.23
C LYS A 218 16.29 22.57 -12.77
N LEU A 219 17.27 22.84 -11.90
CA LEU A 219 17.45 24.13 -11.21
C LEU A 219 18.81 24.81 -11.47
N GLY A 220 19.76 24.11 -12.10
CA GLY A 220 21.14 24.55 -12.27
C GLY A 220 22.04 24.24 -11.05
N THR A 221 23.29 24.68 -11.10
CA THR A 221 24.31 24.48 -10.04
C THR A 221 24.28 25.54 -8.94
N GLY A 222 23.38 26.52 -8.99
CA GLY A 222 23.25 27.56 -7.96
C GLY A 222 22.65 27.04 -6.64
N GLY A 223 22.83 27.78 -5.55
CA GLY A 223 22.41 27.43 -4.18
C GLY A 223 20.89 27.46 -3.91
N ARG A 224 20.06 27.09 -4.89
CA ARG A 224 18.61 26.89 -4.77
C ARG A 224 18.22 25.47 -4.34
N TRP A 225 19.18 24.57 -4.19
CA TRP A 225 18.93 23.23 -3.66
C TRP A 225 20.13 22.70 -2.89
N LYS A 226 19.88 21.85 -1.89
CA LYS A 226 20.90 21.02 -1.23
C LYS A 226 20.40 19.60 -1.05
N VAL A 227 21.30 18.64 -1.25
CA VAL A 227 21.16 17.24 -0.84
C VAL A 227 22.24 16.95 0.20
N VAL A 228 21.82 16.43 1.35
CA VAL A 228 22.71 15.87 2.38
C VAL A 228 22.56 14.35 2.35
N ALA A 229 23.65 13.61 2.49
CA ALA A 229 23.66 12.16 2.48
C ALA A 229 24.44 11.64 3.70
N LEU A 230 23.85 10.72 4.44
CA LEU A 230 24.38 10.20 5.70
C LEU A 230 24.57 8.69 5.67
N ASP A 231 25.72 8.24 6.15
CA ASP A 231 25.92 6.85 6.57
C ASP A 231 26.76 6.77 7.86
N GLN A 232 26.56 5.71 8.63
CA GLN A 232 27.40 5.41 9.79
C GLN A 232 28.73 4.75 9.36
N SER A 233 28.70 4.00 8.24
CA SER A 233 29.86 3.29 7.69
C SER A 233 30.80 4.24 6.93
N ALA A 234 32.07 4.24 7.30
CA ALA A 234 33.09 5.02 6.60
C ALA A 234 33.27 4.56 5.14
N LEU A 235 33.18 3.25 4.89
CA LEU A 235 33.32 2.66 3.56
C LEU A 235 32.15 3.04 2.63
N ALA A 236 30.94 3.20 3.20
CA ALA A 236 29.78 3.74 2.49
C ALA A 236 30.00 5.21 2.11
N VAL A 237 30.38 6.06 3.07
CA VAL A 237 30.69 7.48 2.83
C VAL A 237 31.79 7.67 1.77
N GLU A 238 32.86 6.87 1.81
CA GLU A 238 33.93 6.88 0.80
C GLU A 238 33.43 6.47 -0.60
N LEU A 239 32.61 5.42 -0.70
CA LEU A 239 32.03 4.98 -1.97
C LEU A 239 31.02 6.01 -2.52
N ALA A 240 30.18 6.59 -1.66
CA ALA A 240 29.24 7.64 -2.04
C ALA A 240 29.97 8.91 -2.52
N LYS A 241 31.10 9.28 -1.91
CA LYS A 241 31.97 10.37 -2.38
C LYS A 241 32.64 10.07 -3.73
N GLU A 242 33.11 8.84 -3.96
CA GLU A 242 33.62 8.44 -5.27
C GLU A 242 32.53 8.56 -6.35
N ASN A 243 31.32 8.08 -6.05
CA ASN A 243 30.17 8.17 -6.95
C ASN A 243 29.73 9.63 -7.20
N ALA A 244 29.79 10.49 -6.19
CA ALA A 244 29.53 11.92 -6.32
C ALA A 244 30.52 12.58 -7.29
N LEU A 245 31.83 12.38 -7.05
CA LEU A 245 32.89 12.92 -7.90
C LEU A 245 32.78 12.41 -9.35
N LYS A 246 32.50 11.11 -9.53
CA LYS A 246 32.26 10.46 -10.83
C LYS A 246 31.12 11.11 -11.61
N LEU A 247 30.04 11.49 -10.93
CA LEU A 247 28.90 12.22 -11.49
C LEU A 247 29.11 13.75 -11.56
N GLY A 248 30.31 14.25 -11.28
CA GLY A 248 30.65 15.68 -11.37
C GLY A 248 30.18 16.53 -10.18
N PHE A 249 29.89 15.92 -9.03
CA PHE A 249 29.72 16.59 -7.74
C PHE A 249 31.04 16.55 -6.96
N GLY A 250 31.99 17.38 -7.39
CA GLY A 250 33.27 17.57 -6.67
C GLY A 250 33.10 18.40 -5.39
N GLU A 251 34.14 18.43 -4.55
CA GLU A 251 34.08 19.07 -3.21
C GLU A 251 33.79 20.58 -3.27
N ASP A 252 34.10 21.25 -4.38
CA ASP A 252 33.76 22.67 -4.63
C ASP A 252 32.24 22.92 -4.79
N GLN A 253 31.42 21.89 -5.01
CA GLN A 253 29.97 22.04 -5.19
C GLN A 253 29.21 22.01 -3.86
N SER A 254 28.94 23.20 -3.32
CA SER A 254 28.23 23.43 -2.06
C SER A 254 26.78 22.89 -1.95
N ASN A 255 26.29 22.14 -2.94
CA ASN A 255 24.94 21.58 -3.01
C ASN A 255 24.84 20.09 -2.62
N VAL A 256 25.94 19.32 -2.60
CA VAL A 256 25.93 17.89 -2.20
C VAL A 256 26.91 17.68 -1.04
N HIS A 257 26.41 17.23 0.11
CA HIS A 257 27.22 17.01 1.32
C HIS A 257 27.08 15.55 1.78
N ILE A 258 28.20 14.81 1.82
CA ILE A 258 28.22 13.39 2.22
C ILE A 258 28.99 13.26 3.53
N VAL A 259 28.28 12.88 4.59
CA VAL A 259 28.73 13.00 5.99
C VAL A 259 28.69 11.64 6.69
N LYS A 260 29.74 11.31 7.45
CA LYS A 260 29.74 10.16 8.35
C LYS A 260 29.12 10.55 9.68
N ALA A 261 27.97 9.97 10.03
CA ALA A 261 27.32 10.15 11.32
C ALA A 261 26.29 9.03 11.59
N ASP A 262 25.95 8.85 12.86
CA ASP A 262 24.91 7.93 13.30
C ASP A 262 23.53 8.60 13.22
N VAL A 263 22.54 7.94 12.62
CA VAL A 263 21.16 8.45 12.55
C VAL A 263 20.50 8.59 13.94
N PHE A 264 20.97 7.81 14.93
CA PHE A 264 20.52 7.87 16.32
C PHE A 264 21.23 8.97 17.16
N ASP A 265 22.20 9.70 16.62
CA ASP A 265 22.84 10.85 17.27
C ASP A 265 22.06 12.14 17.00
N ASP A 266 21.35 12.63 18.03
CA ASP A 266 20.55 13.86 17.95
C ASP A 266 21.39 15.14 17.70
N ALA A 267 22.65 15.19 18.14
CA ALA A 267 23.52 16.34 17.92
C ALA A 267 24.07 16.35 16.49
N ALA A 268 24.37 15.17 15.93
CA ALA A 268 24.69 15.04 14.52
C ALA A 268 23.49 15.43 13.63
N MET A 269 22.26 15.03 13.99
CA MET A 269 21.08 15.36 13.19
C MET A 269 20.83 16.88 13.09
N ASP A 270 20.95 17.64 14.18
CA ASP A 270 20.84 19.10 14.14
C ASP A 270 21.97 19.75 13.30
N GLN A 271 23.20 19.22 13.37
CA GLN A 271 24.32 19.70 12.53
C GLN A 271 24.06 19.52 11.03
N LEU A 272 23.42 18.42 10.61
CA LEU A 272 23.07 18.18 9.20
C LEU A 272 22.03 19.16 8.69
N ALA A 273 21.03 19.50 9.50
CA ALA A 273 20.08 20.58 9.20
C ALA A 273 20.80 21.94 9.11
N GLY A 274 21.81 22.18 9.96
CA GLY A 274 22.71 23.33 9.86
C GLY A 274 23.46 23.40 8.52
N ILE A 275 24.09 22.30 8.09
CA ILE A 275 24.78 22.17 6.79
C ILE A 275 23.83 22.45 5.61
N ALA A 276 22.57 22.01 5.72
CA ALA A 276 21.54 22.26 4.73
C ALA A 276 21.03 23.73 4.71
N GLY A 277 21.29 24.50 5.76
CA GLY A 277 20.75 25.86 5.94
C GLY A 277 19.29 25.86 6.40
N GLY A 278 18.92 24.91 7.25
CA GLY A 278 17.59 24.76 7.85
C GLY A 278 16.98 23.35 7.67
N PRO A 279 15.84 23.06 8.34
CA PRO A 279 15.19 21.76 8.32
C PRO A 279 14.86 21.26 6.90
N PHE A 280 14.93 19.96 6.69
CA PHE A 280 14.71 19.32 5.40
C PHE A 280 13.24 19.35 4.96
N HIS A 281 13.00 19.56 3.67
CA HIS A 281 11.67 19.53 3.07
C HIS A 281 11.24 18.11 2.68
N LEU A 282 12.22 17.26 2.38
CA LEU A 282 12.08 15.86 2.01
C LEU A 282 13.18 15.06 2.72
N ILE A 283 12.78 14.02 3.46
CA ILE A 283 13.64 12.97 3.98
C ILE A 283 13.45 11.74 3.07
N VAL A 284 14.55 11.10 2.67
CA VAL A 284 14.54 9.80 1.99
C VAL A 284 15.42 8.80 2.74
N SER A 285 15.09 7.51 2.65
CA SER A 285 15.89 6.44 3.26
C SER A 285 15.56 5.07 2.67
N ASN A 286 16.58 4.24 2.45
CA ASN A 286 16.41 2.79 2.47
C ASN A 286 17.08 2.25 3.76
N PRO A 287 16.37 2.24 4.90
CA PRO A 287 16.95 1.89 6.18
C PRO A 287 17.15 0.37 6.32
N PRO A 288 18.06 -0.07 7.20
CA PRO A 288 18.04 -1.45 7.68
C PRO A 288 16.67 -1.79 8.29
N TYR A 289 16.01 -2.82 7.77
CA TYR A 289 14.65 -3.21 8.18
C TYR A 289 14.48 -4.72 8.43
N ILE A 290 15.50 -5.56 8.18
CA ILE A 290 15.37 -7.02 8.28
C ILE A 290 15.50 -7.45 9.76
N PRO A 291 14.53 -8.18 10.35
CA PRO A 291 14.69 -8.72 11.70
C PRO A 291 15.86 -9.72 11.77
N ARG A 292 16.70 -9.70 12.82
CA ARG A 292 17.88 -10.61 12.89
C ARG A 292 17.50 -12.09 12.91
N ARG A 293 16.30 -12.41 13.41
CA ARG A 293 15.68 -13.75 13.32
C ARG A 293 15.43 -14.25 11.88
N GLU A 294 15.53 -13.39 10.87
CA GLU A 294 15.39 -13.73 9.44
C GLU A 294 16.76 -13.74 8.71
N TRP A 295 17.85 -13.33 9.37
CA TRP A 295 19.23 -13.32 8.85
C TRP A 295 19.68 -14.68 8.28
N ASP A 296 19.31 -15.78 8.94
CA ASP A 296 19.69 -17.13 8.49
C ASP A 296 18.93 -17.62 7.26
N ALA A 297 17.81 -16.98 6.91
CA ALA A 297 17.05 -17.26 5.69
C ALA A 297 17.47 -16.40 4.50
N LEU A 298 18.39 -15.44 4.67
CA LEU A 298 18.85 -14.59 3.58
C LEU A 298 19.69 -15.35 2.54
N PRO A 299 19.60 -15.01 1.24
CA PRO A 299 20.43 -15.60 0.19
C PRO A 299 21.92 -15.45 0.52
N ALA A 300 22.71 -16.48 0.21
CA ALA A 300 24.16 -16.46 0.43
C ALA A 300 24.86 -15.30 -0.30
N GLU A 301 24.33 -14.87 -1.44
CA GLU A 301 24.82 -13.70 -2.21
C GLU A 301 24.72 -12.39 -1.42
N VAL A 302 23.72 -12.25 -0.53
CA VAL A 302 23.57 -11.12 0.40
C VAL A 302 24.41 -11.38 1.65
N LYS A 303 24.10 -12.48 2.36
CA LYS A 303 24.61 -12.80 3.71
C LYS A 303 26.14 -12.95 3.80
N GLN A 304 26.83 -13.18 2.67
CA GLN A 304 28.28 -13.39 2.62
C GLN A 304 29.07 -12.19 2.08
N HIS A 305 28.40 -11.15 1.53
CA HIS A 305 29.07 -10.06 0.80
C HIS A 305 28.57 -8.65 1.14
N GLU A 306 27.42 -8.52 1.81
CA GLU A 306 26.86 -7.24 2.25
C GLU A 306 26.94 -7.08 3.78
N ASP A 307 27.10 -5.85 4.24
CA ASP A 307 27.25 -5.49 5.67
C ASP A 307 25.96 -5.83 6.45
N PRO A 308 26.03 -6.63 7.54
CA PRO A 308 24.88 -6.88 8.40
C PRO A 308 24.24 -5.59 8.95
N ALA A 309 25.02 -4.55 9.20
CA ALA A 309 24.53 -3.26 9.70
C ALA A 309 23.71 -2.47 8.64
N ALA A 310 23.91 -2.76 7.34
CA ALA A 310 23.12 -2.19 6.26
C ALA A 310 21.80 -2.97 5.99
N LEU A 311 21.53 -4.03 6.76
CA LEU A 311 20.43 -4.97 6.52
C LEU A 311 19.54 -5.16 7.75
N ILE A 312 20.13 -5.32 8.93
CA ILE A 312 19.42 -5.69 10.17
C ILE A 312 18.74 -4.46 10.79
N GLY A 313 17.42 -4.46 10.88
CA GLY A 313 16.60 -3.34 11.41
C GLY A 313 16.50 -3.25 12.93
N GLU A 314 17.48 -3.81 13.64
CA GLU A 314 17.61 -3.79 15.09
C GLU A 314 18.64 -2.73 15.49
N ARG A 315 18.42 -2.06 16.61
CA ARG A 315 19.48 -1.27 17.25
C ARG A 315 20.43 -2.25 17.94
N ASP A 316 21.74 -2.21 17.65
CA ASP A 316 22.69 -3.14 18.28
C ASP A 316 22.76 -2.90 19.80
N ILE A 317 22.33 -3.89 20.59
CA ILE A 317 22.35 -3.84 22.05
C ILE A 317 23.59 -4.57 22.59
N ALA A 318 24.65 -3.78 22.82
CA ALA A 318 25.64 -4.03 23.85
C ALA A 318 26.02 -2.64 24.45
N SER A 319 25.96 -2.42 25.76
CA SER A 319 26.17 -3.36 26.87
C SER A 319 25.21 -3.17 28.05
N THR A 320 25.30 -4.07 29.04
CA THR A 320 24.56 -4.05 30.30
C THR A 320 24.92 -2.88 31.21
N SER A 321 23.93 -2.31 31.90
CA SER A 321 24.11 -1.72 33.23
C SER A 321 23.10 -2.33 34.21
N SER A 322 23.57 -2.75 35.38
CA SER A 322 22.80 -3.55 36.34
C SER A 322 22.18 -2.67 37.42
N THR A 323 21.01 -2.09 37.11
CA THR A 323 20.16 -1.40 38.09
C THR A 323 18.74 -1.95 37.95
N SER A 324 18.06 -2.23 39.06
CA SER A 324 16.66 -2.69 39.04
C SER A 324 15.78 -1.69 38.28
N PRO A 325 15.14 -2.07 37.16
CA PRO A 325 14.37 -1.14 36.36
C PRO A 325 13.14 -0.64 37.13
N SER A 326 12.79 0.64 36.92
CA SER A 326 11.48 1.14 37.34
C SER A 326 10.39 0.62 36.38
N LEU A 327 9.12 0.63 36.80
CA LEU A 327 7.99 0.22 35.94
C LEU A 327 7.94 0.98 34.59
N ASN A 328 8.41 2.24 34.56
CA ASN A 328 8.55 3.03 33.32
C ASN A 328 9.73 2.57 32.44
N GLN A 329 10.80 2.06 33.06
CA GLN A 329 11.94 1.48 32.34
C GLN A 329 11.53 0.13 31.73
N GLU A 330 10.93 -0.78 32.50
CA GLU A 330 10.45 -2.08 32.00
C GLU A 330 9.52 -1.94 30.79
N ALA A 331 8.58 -0.99 30.84
CA ALA A 331 7.68 -0.70 29.72
C ALA A 331 8.39 -0.12 28.48
N THR A 332 9.46 0.65 28.68
CA THR A 332 10.29 1.21 27.60
C THR A 332 11.16 0.13 26.96
N ASP A 333 11.79 -0.70 27.79
CA ASP A 333 12.63 -1.82 27.35
C ASP A 333 11.79 -2.87 26.59
N ALA A 334 10.57 -3.15 27.05
CA ALA A 334 9.62 -4.02 26.35
C ALA A 334 9.18 -3.46 24.98
N ARG A 335 8.98 -2.14 24.86
CA ARG A 335 8.69 -1.48 23.56
C ARG A 335 9.91 -1.53 22.63
N GLN A 336 11.11 -1.27 23.14
CA GLN A 336 12.35 -1.35 22.35
C GLN A 336 12.57 -2.80 21.84
N ALA A 337 12.48 -3.80 22.72
CA ALA A 337 12.59 -5.21 22.36
C ALA A 337 11.51 -5.68 21.36
N TYR A 338 10.32 -5.07 21.36
CA TYR A 338 9.32 -5.28 20.30
C TYR A 338 9.76 -4.68 18.96
N LEU A 339 10.23 -3.43 18.95
CA LEU A 339 10.69 -2.76 17.72
C LEU A 339 11.86 -3.53 17.08
N ASP A 340 12.85 -3.92 17.87
CA ASP A 340 14.01 -4.69 17.40
C ASP A 340 13.55 -6.06 16.84
N ARG A 341 12.78 -6.86 17.60
CA ARG A 341 12.25 -8.16 17.13
C ARG A 341 11.43 -8.07 15.82
N GLN A 342 10.91 -6.89 15.49
CA GLN A 342 10.16 -6.61 14.27
C GLN A 342 10.99 -5.92 13.16
N GLY A 343 12.25 -5.53 13.40
CA GLY A 343 13.10 -4.82 12.43
C GLY A 343 12.69 -3.35 12.23
N LEU A 344 12.19 -2.68 13.27
CA LEU A 344 11.52 -1.38 13.19
C LEU A 344 12.28 -0.22 13.84
N ALA A 345 13.49 -0.44 14.39
CA ALA A 345 14.22 0.59 15.14
C ALA A 345 14.51 1.85 14.29
N PHE A 346 14.92 1.65 13.04
CA PHE A 346 15.15 2.75 12.10
C PHE A 346 13.85 3.46 11.69
N HIS A 347 12.72 2.76 11.54
CA HIS A 347 11.44 3.38 11.23
C HIS A 347 10.89 4.23 12.39
N GLN A 348 11.07 3.78 13.63
CA GLN A 348 10.78 4.59 14.82
C GLN A 348 11.62 5.88 14.80
N ARG A 349 12.90 5.78 14.47
CA ARG A 349 13.80 6.94 14.36
C ARG A 349 13.46 7.88 13.20
N LEU A 350 13.06 7.35 12.04
CA LEU A 350 12.56 8.15 10.91
C LEU A 350 11.28 8.92 11.29
N ALA A 351 10.40 8.34 12.11
CA ALA A 351 9.23 9.03 12.64
C ALA A 351 9.62 10.16 13.63
N GLU A 352 10.55 9.91 14.55
CA GLU A 352 11.10 10.95 15.45
C GLU A 352 11.65 12.16 14.68
N LEU A 353 12.48 11.91 13.66
CA LEU A 353 13.11 12.95 12.86
C LEU A 353 12.11 13.69 11.95
N LEU A 354 11.11 13.00 11.40
CA LEU A 354 10.04 13.61 10.61
C LEU A 354 9.16 14.58 11.42
N TYR A 355 8.97 14.32 12.71
CA TYR A 355 8.16 15.17 13.58
C TYR A 355 8.99 16.10 14.49
N ARG A 356 10.31 16.23 14.25
CA ARG A 356 11.21 17.18 14.94
C ARG A 356 11.30 18.52 14.17
N PRO A 357 10.85 19.65 14.74
CA PRO A 357 10.83 20.93 14.01
C PRO A 357 12.20 21.47 13.58
N THR A 358 13.30 21.12 14.28
CA THR A 358 14.67 21.52 13.88
C THR A 358 15.18 20.76 12.66
N PHE A 359 14.61 19.58 12.38
CA PHE A 359 15.12 18.64 11.37
C PHE A 359 14.22 18.53 10.14
N SER A 360 12.90 18.59 10.31
CA SER A 360 11.94 18.49 9.20
C SER A 360 10.96 19.66 9.17
N THR A 361 10.68 20.15 7.96
CA THR A 361 9.63 21.14 7.67
C THR A 361 8.65 20.56 6.64
N ARG A 362 7.70 21.36 6.15
CA ARG A 362 6.70 20.95 5.16
C ARG A 362 6.77 21.84 3.92
N LEU A 363 6.67 21.23 2.75
CA LEU A 363 6.46 21.93 1.49
C LEU A 363 5.18 21.36 0.84
N PRO A 364 4.08 22.13 0.67
CA PRO A 364 2.74 21.58 0.40
C PRO A 364 2.52 20.74 -0.87
N ALA A 365 3.55 20.55 -1.71
CA ALA A 365 3.51 19.79 -2.95
C ALA A 365 4.68 18.79 -3.10
N LEU A 366 5.41 18.50 -2.01
CA LEU A 366 6.39 17.42 -1.92
C LEU A 366 6.08 16.54 -0.70
N PRO A 367 6.28 15.22 -0.77
CA PRO A 367 6.28 14.38 0.42
C PRO A 367 7.43 14.81 1.36
N ARG A 368 7.15 14.77 2.65
CA ARG A 368 8.11 15.08 3.73
C ARG A 368 9.00 13.89 4.07
N LEU A 369 8.50 12.68 3.90
CA LEU A 369 9.25 11.41 4.02
C LEU A 369 8.85 10.47 2.89
N VAL A 370 9.86 9.83 2.27
CA VAL A 370 9.69 8.59 1.51
C VAL A 370 10.72 7.56 1.97
N ALA A 371 10.28 6.40 2.46
CA ALA A 371 11.18 5.36 2.96
C ALA A 371 10.76 3.95 2.54
N GLU A 372 11.74 3.08 2.30
CA GLU A 372 11.55 1.66 2.02
C GLU A 372 11.37 0.85 3.32
N TYR A 373 10.53 -0.19 3.31
CA TYR A 373 10.30 -1.11 4.43
C TYR A 373 10.19 -2.57 3.99
N GLY A 374 10.45 -3.48 4.93
CA GLY A 374 10.38 -4.91 4.75
C GLY A 374 8.96 -5.45 4.51
N LYS A 375 8.88 -6.54 3.73
CA LYS A 375 7.62 -7.19 3.35
C LYS A 375 6.78 -7.57 4.57
N GLY A 376 5.63 -6.92 4.74
CA GLY A 376 4.70 -7.17 5.85
C GLY A 376 4.91 -6.29 7.09
N GLN A 377 5.85 -5.32 7.05
CA GLN A 377 5.98 -4.29 8.08
C GLN A 377 5.05 -3.08 7.87
N GLN A 378 4.42 -2.95 6.69
CA GLN A 378 3.60 -1.80 6.28
C GLN A 378 2.78 -1.19 7.43
N ARG A 379 1.88 -1.98 8.03
CA ARG A 379 0.95 -1.49 9.08
C ARG A 379 1.66 -1.09 10.36
N GLN A 380 2.78 -1.73 10.69
CA GLN A 380 3.62 -1.36 11.82
C GLN A 380 4.28 -0.01 11.53
N VAL A 381 4.90 0.17 10.36
CA VAL A 381 5.57 1.43 9.96
C VAL A 381 4.56 2.57 9.88
N GLU A 382 3.42 2.37 9.20
CA GLU A 382 2.29 3.31 9.18
C GLU A 382 1.94 3.74 10.63
N ARG A 383 1.72 2.76 11.53
CA ARG A 383 1.39 2.97 12.96
C ARG A 383 2.43 3.80 13.71
N LEU A 384 3.74 3.63 13.48
CA LEU A 384 4.77 4.43 14.16
C LEU A 384 4.62 5.93 13.86
N HIS A 385 4.35 6.28 12.60
CA HIS A 385 4.09 7.67 12.22
C HIS A 385 2.76 8.20 12.78
N VAL A 386 1.75 7.34 12.99
CA VAL A 386 0.51 7.73 13.71
C VAL A 386 0.79 8.06 15.18
N GLU A 387 1.51 7.19 15.88
CA GLU A 387 1.85 7.35 17.30
C GLU A 387 2.65 8.64 17.54
N MET A 388 3.46 9.07 16.55
CA MET A 388 4.27 10.29 16.60
C MET A 388 3.55 11.59 16.20
N LYS A 389 2.35 11.56 15.60
CA LYS A 389 1.51 12.76 15.41
C LYS A 389 1.06 13.32 16.77
N ALA A 390 0.82 14.64 16.85
CA ALA A 390 0.18 15.23 18.03
C ALA A 390 -1.16 14.54 18.33
N PRO A 391 -1.55 14.36 19.61
CA PRO A 391 -2.82 13.71 19.95
C PRO A 391 -4.04 14.37 19.33
N ARG A 392 -4.01 15.70 19.14
CA ARG A 392 -5.02 16.47 18.38
C ARG A 392 -5.20 15.96 16.95
N ASP A 393 -4.11 15.64 16.26
CA ASP A 393 -4.07 15.27 14.84
C ASP A 393 -4.24 13.76 14.59
N ARG A 394 -4.49 12.99 15.67
CA ARG A 394 -4.86 11.56 15.61
C ARG A 394 -6.38 11.33 15.66
N LEU A 395 -7.17 12.37 15.91
CA LEU A 395 -8.63 12.25 15.85
C LEU A 395 -9.11 12.06 14.40
N PRO A 396 -10.12 11.20 14.17
CA PRO A 396 -10.78 11.07 12.87
C PRO A 396 -11.27 12.42 12.35
N LYS A 397 -10.96 12.74 11.08
CA LYS A 397 -11.47 13.95 10.43
C LYS A 397 -12.97 13.80 10.20
N VAL A 398 -13.76 14.77 10.67
CA VAL A 398 -15.19 14.82 10.37
C VAL A 398 -15.44 15.69 9.15
N VAL A 399 -15.91 15.05 8.09
CA VAL A 399 -16.27 15.67 6.82
C VAL A 399 -17.78 15.76 6.77
N ARG A 400 -18.34 16.97 6.71
CA ARG A 400 -19.77 17.17 6.50
C ARG A 400 -20.04 17.19 5.01
N LEU A 401 -20.92 16.30 4.55
CA LEU A 401 -21.43 16.32 3.19
C LEU A 401 -22.69 17.19 3.17
N GLU A 402 -22.81 18.04 2.15
CA GLU A 402 -23.99 18.91 1.96
C GLU A 402 -25.14 18.11 1.34
N GLU A 403 -24.83 16.99 0.69
CA GLU A 403 -25.75 16.07 0.06
C GLU A 403 -26.62 15.34 1.09
N HIS A 404 -27.93 15.39 0.86
CA HIS A 404 -28.93 14.72 1.67
C HIS A 404 -29.30 13.37 1.03
N LEU A 405 -28.95 12.26 1.67
CA LEU A 405 -29.26 10.91 1.19
C LEU A 405 -30.70 10.50 1.57
N VAL A 406 -31.33 9.63 0.78
CA VAL A 406 -32.73 9.21 0.98
C VAL A 406 -32.89 7.70 0.87
N VAL A 407 -33.54 7.08 1.87
CA VAL A 407 -33.93 5.66 1.88
C VAL A 407 -35.46 5.57 1.78
N VAL A 408 -35.98 4.89 0.76
CA VAL A 408 -37.41 4.87 0.44
C VAL A 408 -37.98 3.47 0.60
N GLY A 409 -38.90 3.28 1.54
CA GLY A 409 -39.61 2.02 1.74
C GLY A 409 -40.83 1.91 0.85
N LEU A 410 -40.87 0.92 -0.05
CA LEU A 410 -42.03 0.66 -0.89
C LEU A 410 -43.06 -0.22 -0.19
N GLY A 411 -44.34 0.08 -0.42
CA GLY A 411 -45.46 -0.57 0.25
C GLY A 411 -46.80 0.10 -0.01
N ASN A 412 -47.86 -0.45 0.58
CA ASN A 412 -49.24 0.00 0.39
C ASN A 412 -49.86 0.48 1.71
N ALA A 413 -49.35 1.62 2.21
CA ALA A 413 -49.64 2.16 3.54
C ALA A 413 -51.12 2.45 3.83
N THR A 414 -51.94 2.67 2.80
CA THR A 414 -53.32 3.15 2.90
C THR A 414 -54.39 2.07 2.91
N THR A 415 -54.05 0.81 2.62
CA THR A 415 -55.02 -0.31 2.62
C THR A 415 -54.56 -1.51 3.45
N HIS A 416 -53.32 -1.98 3.29
CA HIS A 416 -52.82 -3.16 4.02
C HIS A 416 -51.34 -2.99 4.44
N PRO A 417 -51.07 -2.42 5.64
CA PRO A 417 -49.72 -1.99 6.05
C PRO A 417 -48.78 -3.12 6.54
N LEU A 418 -49.23 -4.38 6.60
CA LEU A 418 -48.47 -5.53 7.11
C LEU A 418 -48.42 -6.72 6.14
N THR A 419 -48.55 -6.45 4.83
CA THR A 419 -48.49 -7.47 3.77
C THR A 419 -47.07 -7.68 3.26
N ARG A 420 -46.87 -8.79 2.53
CA ARG A 420 -45.62 -9.05 1.78
C ARG A 420 -45.24 -7.87 0.88
N HIS A 421 -46.20 -7.29 0.15
CA HIS A 421 -46.00 -6.11 -0.69
C HIS A 421 -45.63 -4.84 0.09
N SER A 422 -45.86 -4.80 1.42
CA SER A 422 -45.52 -3.68 2.29
C SER A 422 -44.22 -3.89 3.07
N ILE A 423 -43.46 -4.97 2.83
CA ILE A 423 -42.25 -5.32 3.60
C ILE A 423 -41.20 -4.20 3.60
N GLY A 424 -41.00 -3.51 2.47
CA GLY A 424 -40.11 -2.36 2.36
C GLY A 424 -40.48 -1.19 3.28
N GLN A 425 -41.77 -1.07 3.65
CA GLN A 425 -42.27 -0.10 4.63
C GLN A 425 -42.38 -0.63 6.07
N VAL A 426 -42.29 -1.96 6.27
CA VAL A 426 -42.26 -2.59 7.59
C VAL A 426 -40.87 -2.46 8.22
N VAL A 427 -39.81 -2.63 7.41
CA VAL A 427 -38.42 -2.55 7.89
C VAL A 427 -37.92 -1.13 8.18
N LEU A 428 -38.62 -0.07 7.75
CA LEU A 428 -38.17 1.32 7.97
C LEU A 428 -38.10 1.73 9.44
N ASP A 429 -39.15 1.48 10.23
CA ASP A 429 -39.18 1.89 11.64
C ASP A 429 -38.11 1.17 12.49
N PRO A 430 -37.83 -0.14 12.30
CA PRO A 430 -36.68 -0.81 12.94
C PRO A 430 -35.31 -0.43 12.36
N LEU A 431 -35.19 -0.16 11.05
CA LEU A 431 -33.97 0.34 10.43
C LEU A 431 -33.58 1.72 11.00
N LEU A 432 -34.55 2.61 11.19
CA LEU A 432 -34.35 3.92 11.82
C LEU A 432 -33.72 3.80 13.21
N LYS A 433 -34.22 2.88 14.03
CA LYS A 433 -33.67 2.61 15.38
C LYS A 433 -32.23 2.12 15.32
N GLY A 434 -31.94 1.14 14.46
CA GLY A 434 -30.59 0.61 14.29
C GLY A 434 -29.57 1.67 13.86
N LEU A 435 -29.94 2.53 12.91
CA LEU A 435 -29.08 3.62 12.44
C LEU A 435 -28.81 4.67 13.55
N VAL A 436 -29.82 5.03 14.36
CA VAL A 436 -29.66 5.94 15.50
C VAL A 436 -28.82 5.34 16.63
N GLU A 437 -28.94 4.03 16.87
CA GLU A 437 -28.09 3.32 17.84
C GLU A 437 -26.63 3.26 17.37
N GLN A 438 -26.40 3.04 16.07
CA GLN A 438 -25.07 3.00 15.46
C GLN A 438 -24.39 4.39 15.45
N ASP A 439 -25.14 5.46 15.17
CA ASP A 439 -24.68 6.84 15.33
C ASP A 439 -24.33 7.16 16.80
N SER A 440 -25.17 6.73 17.74
CA SER A 440 -24.92 6.88 19.18
C SER A 440 -23.63 6.15 19.61
N LYS A 441 -23.39 4.94 19.09
CA LYS A 441 -22.15 4.18 19.28
C LYS A 441 -20.94 4.89 18.64
N ALA A 442 -21.09 5.49 17.46
CA ALA A 442 -20.01 6.25 16.83
C ALA A 442 -19.63 7.51 17.63
N ARG A 443 -20.63 8.27 18.12
CA ARG A 443 -20.43 9.42 19.02
C ARG A 443 -19.88 9.04 20.40
N ALA A 444 -20.12 7.81 20.86
CA ALA A 444 -19.51 7.30 22.08
C ALA A 444 -18.01 6.98 21.85
N ARG A 445 -17.67 6.21 20.82
CA ARG A 445 -16.27 5.88 20.51
C ARG A 445 -15.43 7.12 20.18
N LEU A 446 -16.01 8.14 19.53
CA LEU A 446 -15.33 9.43 19.31
C LEU A 446 -14.97 10.16 20.61
N ARG A 447 -15.84 10.14 21.62
CA ARG A 447 -15.57 10.73 22.93
C ARG A 447 -14.51 9.94 23.69
N GLU A 448 -14.62 8.61 23.68
CA GLU A 448 -13.62 7.71 24.24
C GLU A 448 -12.23 7.94 23.62
N MET A 449 -12.12 8.00 22.29
CA MET A 449 -10.86 8.30 21.58
C MET A 449 -10.30 9.69 21.91
N ARG A 450 -11.15 10.72 22.01
CA ARG A 450 -10.73 12.07 22.46
C ARG A 450 -10.11 12.01 23.85
N ASP A 451 -10.75 11.31 24.78
CA ASP A 451 -10.33 11.26 26.18
C ASP A 451 -9.09 10.35 26.37
N GLU A 452 -8.98 9.25 25.63
CA GLU A 452 -7.76 8.44 25.47
C GLU A 452 -6.58 9.31 24.98
N LEU A 453 -6.80 10.11 23.94
CA LEU A 453 -5.77 10.97 23.32
C LEU A 453 -5.37 12.14 24.23
N GLU A 454 -6.32 12.81 24.90
CA GLU A 454 -6.02 13.90 25.83
C GLU A 454 -5.30 13.39 27.09
N LYS A 455 -5.67 12.22 27.60
CA LYS A 455 -4.92 11.53 28.65
C LYS A 455 -3.48 11.24 28.20
N THR A 456 -3.32 10.64 27.01
CA THR A 456 -1.99 10.36 26.42
C THR A 456 -1.15 11.63 26.28
N ARG A 457 -1.77 12.76 25.93
CA ARG A 457 -1.09 14.06 25.81
C ARG A 457 -0.52 14.54 27.14
N ARG A 458 -1.35 14.52 28.20
CA ARG A 458 -0.93 14.94 29.56
C ARG A 458 0.18 14.05 30.09
N GLU A 459 -0.02 12.72 30.07
CA GLU A 459 0.98 11.75 30.54
C GLU A 459 2.34 11.91 29.83
N ALA A 460 2.35 12.29 28.55
CA ALA A 460 3.57 12.49 27.77
C ALA A 460 4.25 13.86 28.03
N ILE A 461 3.49 14.90 28.38
CA ILE A 461 3.99 16.19 28.86
C ILE A 461 4.55 16.06 30.28
N ASP A 462 3.77 15.48 31.19
CA ASP A 462 4.11 15.31 32.61
C ASP A 462 5.35 14.42 32.81
N SER A 463 5.52 13.39 31.97
CA SER A 463 6.72 12.55 31.96
C SER A 463 7.92 13.17 31.20
N GLY A 464 7.76 14.37 30.63
CA GLY A 464 8.83 15.06 29.90
C GLY A 464 9.31 14.34 28.63
N ARG A 465 8.53 13.38 28.11
CA ARG A 465 8.84 12.60 26.90
C ARG A 465 8.80 13.43 25.62
N VAL A 466 8.10 14.57 25.63
CA VAL A 466 7.72 15.33 24.43
C VAL A 466 8.34 16.75 24.42
N LYS A 467 9.62 16.84 24.78
CA LYS A 467 10.37 18.10 24.73
C LYS A 467 10.47 18.63 23.30
N HIS A 468 10.42 19.96 23.15
CA HIS A 468 10.59 20.67 21.87
C HIS A 468 9.54 20.34 20.78
N ARG A 469 8.32 19.97 21.18
CA ARG A 469 7.20 19.59 20.31
C ARG A 469 5.97 20.49 20.56
N PRO A 470 5.96 21.74 20.05
CA PRO A 470 4.89 22.71 20.32
C PRO A 470 3.53 22.33 19.71
N ASP A 471 3.48 21.29 18.89
CA ASP A 471 2.26 20.66 18.41
C ASP A 471 1.53 19.85 19.51
N TRP A 472 2.20 19.45 20.59
CA TRP A 472 1.59 18.74 21.73
C TRP A 472 1.09 19.67 22.85
N ASP A 473 1.53 20.92 22.89
CA ASP A 473 1.03 21.94 23.84
C ASP A 473 -0.48 22.17 23.66
N GLN A 474 -0.96 22.02 22.42
CA GLN A 474 -2.36 22.17 22.05
C GLN A 474 -3.22 21.03 22.60
N ALA A 475 -4.24 21.37 23.39
CA ALA A 475 -5.23 20.41 23.89
C ALA A 475 -5.93 19.65 22.76
N VAL A 476 -6.29 18.39 23.03
CA VAL A 476 -7.17 17.65 22.12
C VAL A 476 -8.54 18.34 22.09
N PRO A 477 -9.09 18.70 20.92
CA PRO A 477 -10.31 19.50 20.83
C PRO A 477 -11.51 18.90 21.57
N THR A 478 -12.18 19.74 22.37
CA THR A 478 -13.46 19.43 23.03
C THR A 478 -14.61 19.28 22.03
N SER A 479 -14.52 19.97 20.89
CA SER A 479 -15.37 19.84 19.72
C SER A 479 -14.54 19.39 18.51
N LEU A 480 -15.09 18.51 17.67
CA LEU A 480 -14.45 18.17 16.41
C LEU A 480 -14.70 19.31 15.41
N PRO A 481 -13.65 19.83 14.76
CA PRO A 481 -13.83 20.75 13.65
C PRO A 481 -14.45 19.98 12.48
N VAL A 482 -15.64 20.41 12.05
CA VAL A 482 -16.16 20.03 10.74
C VAL A 482 -15.29 20.71 9.69
N GLN A 483 -14.69 19.96 8.77
CA GLN A 483 -13.96 20.60 7.68
C GLN A 483 -14.96 21.23 6.71
N THR A 484 -15.03 22.57 6.69
CA THR A 484 -15.73 23.31 5.64
C THR A 484 -14.90 23.33 4.36
N LEU A 485 -15.57 23.12 3.23
CA LEU A 485 -14.96 23.07 1.89
C LEU A 485 -14.11 24.32 1.62
N GLN A 486 -12.79 24.15 1.43
CA GLN A 486 -11.89 25.29 1.24
C GLN A 486 -12.20 26.09 -0.04
N ARG A 487 -12.75 27.29 0.15
CA ARG A 487 -12.52 28.44 -0.74
C ARG A 487 -12.35 29.72 0.09
N GLY A 488 -11.15 30.30 0.03
CA GLY A 488 -10.87 31.71 0.32
C GLY A 488 -11.36 32.24 1.67
N ALA A 489 -10.50 32.17 2.68
CA ALA A 489 -10.53 32.89 3.95
C ALA A 489 -11.69 33.88 4.18
N HIS A 490 -12.67 33.47 5.00
CA HIS A 490 -13.00 34.13 6.26
C HIS A 490 -13.66 33.11 7.21
N SER A 491 -13.59 33.35 8.52
CA SER A 491 -13.92 32.36 9.54
C SER A 491 -15.23 32.70 10.28
N ASP A 492 -16.34 32.11 9.84
CA ASP A 492 -17.53 31.99 10.69
C ASP A 492 -17.38 30.78 11.62
N THR A 493 -17.62 31.00 12.91
CA THR A 493 -17.28 30.05 14.00
C THR A 493 -18.46 29.18 14.46
N SER A 494 -19.45 28.97 13.59
CA SER A 494 -20.74 28.33 13.89
C SER A 494 -20.78 26.80 13.69
N ASP A 495 -19.90 26.22 12.87
CA ASP A 495 -19.94 24.79 12.50
C ASP A 495 -18.92 23.93 13.28
N LEU A 496 -19.13 23.76 14.59
CA LEU A 496 -18.34 22.88 15.45
C LEU A 496 -19.18 21.72 16.00
N LEU A 497 -18.68 20.48 15.87
CA LEU A 497 -19.29 19.30 16.48
C LEU A 497 -18.82 19.16 17.93
N ASP A 498 -19.53 19.79 18.87
CA ASP A 498 -19.25 19.63 20.28
C ASP A 498 -19.35 18.15 20.73
N LEU A 499 -18.25 17.62 21.29
CA LEU A 499 -18.19 16.31 21.92
C LEU A 499 -18.27 16.42 23.46
N THR A 500 -18.20 17.63 24.04
CA THR A 500 -18.20 17.83 25.50
C THR A 500 -19.58 18.02 26.09
N SER A 501 -20.55 18.61 25.37
CA SER A 501 -21.93 18.48 25.79
C SER A 501 -22.34 17.00 25.82
N THR A 502 -23.01 16.63 26.91
CA THR A 502 -24.11 15.68 26.76
C THR A 502 -25.07 16.29 25.74
N LEU A 503 -25.20 15.66 24.57
CA LEU A 503 -26.41 15.77 23.74
C LEU A 503 -27.59 15.12 24.48
N SER A 504 -27.92 15.70 25.63
CA SER A 504 -29.12 15.45 26.41
C SER A 504 -30.28 15.85 25.53
N SER A 505 -30.89 14.83 24.93
CA SER A 505 -31.81 14.88 23.79
C SER A 505 -31.19 15.16 22.39
N ILE A 506 -30.39 14.20 21.88
CA ILE A 506 -30.95 13.49 20.70
C ILE A 506 -32.22 12.82 21.23
N PRO A 507 -33.43 13.21 20.77
CA PRO A 507 -34.65 12.92 21.52
C PRO A 507 -34.82 11.40 21.69
N SER A 508 -34.96 10.99 22.95
CA SER A 508 -35.23 9.59 23.32
C SER A 508 -36.60 9.10 22.83
N GLN A 509 -37.44 10.04 22.41
CA GLN A 509 -38.54 9.80 21.49
C GLN A 509 -38.00 9.94 20.06
N LEU A 510 -38.13 8.90 19.23
CA LEU A 510 -37.95 9.03 17.77
C LEU A 510 -38.75 10.25 17.31
N THR A 511 -38.12 11.20 16.61
CA THR A 511 -38.78 12.41 16.12
C THR A 511 -39.88 12.02 15.13
N LYS A 512 -41.09 11.80 15.64
CA LYS A 512 -42.18 11.15 14.90
C LYS A 512 -42.87 12.15 13.98
N VAL A 513 -42.14 12.49 12.92
CA VAL A 513 -42.66 12.78 11.59
C VAL A 513 -43.90 13.67 11.59
N THR A 514 -43.67 14.96 11.40
CA THR A 514 -44.68 15.85 10.86
C THR A 514 -45.27 15.23 9.59
N LYS A 515 -46.60 15.11 9.50
CA LYS A 515 -47.27 14.67 8.28
C LYS A 515 -46.96 15.69 7.17
N GLY A 516 -46.08 15.31 6.24
CA GLY A 516 -45.64 16.19 5.17
C GLY A 516 -46.76 16.51 4.17
N LYS A 517 -46.67 17.66 3.49
CA LYS A 517 -47.61 18.04 2.42
C LYS A 517 -47.58 17.08 1.21
N SER A 518 -46.53 16.26 1.08
CA SER A 518 -46.42 15.13 0.14
C SER A 518 -47.27 13.89 0.55
N GLY A 519 -47.96 13.95 1.69
CA GLY A 519 -48.92 12.96 2.18
C GLY A 519 -48.32 11.72 2.86
N GLY A 520 -47.00 11.52 2.80
CA GLY A 520 -46.30 10.35 3.37
C GLY A 520 -45.82 10.52 4.81
N TRP A 521 -45.03 9.55 5.27
CA TRP A 521 -44.22 9.64 6.48
C TRP A 521 -42.75 9.83 6.08
N SER A 522 -42.02 10.72 6.75
CA SER A 522 -40.61 11.06 6.48
C SER A 522 -39.86 11.39 7.78
N ALA A 523 -38.82 10.64 8.10
CA ALA A 523 -37.93 10.92 9.23
C ALA A 523 -36.54 11.31 8.70
N THR A 524 -36.12 12.55 8.95
CA THR A 524 -34.77 13.05 8.59
C THR A 524 -33.91 13.16 9.84
N ILE A 525 -32.70 12.59 9.80
CA ILE A 525 -31.75 12.59 10.93
C ILE A 525 -30.31 12.87 10.46
N PRO A 526 -29.50 13.58 11.28
CA PRO A 526 -28.07 13.64 11.09
C PRO A 526 -27.41 12.32 11.55
N LEU A 527 -26.53 11.75 10.73
CA LEU A 527 -25.80 10.51 11.05
C LEU A 527 -24.28 10.70 10.87
N LEU A 528 -23.51 10.06 11.76
CA LEU A 528 -22.07 9.84 11.58
C LEU A 528 -21.81 8.46 10.96
N ILE A 529 -21.31 8.44 9.72
CA ILE A 529 -20.95 7.24 8.97
C ILE A 529 -19.41 7.13 8.91
N SER A 530 -18.81 6.14 9.56
CA SER A 530 -17.36 5.92 9.43
C SER A 530 -17.00 5.34 8.06
N SER A 531 -15.91 5.85 7.45
CA SER A 531 -15.33 5.34 6.21
C SER A 531 -14.85 3.89 6.31
N SER A 532 -14.59 3.37 7.52
CA SER A 532 -14.08 2.01 7.75
C SER A 532 -15.03 1.18 8.62
N PRO A 533 -15.21 -0.13 8.34
CA PRO A 533 -15.88 -1.05 9.27
C PRO A 533 -15.07 -1.31 10.54
N THR A 534 -13.74 -1.11 10.54
CA THR A 534 -12.88 -1.38 11.71
C THR A 534 -12.89 -0.28 12.77
N PHE A 535 -13.54 0.86 12.51
CA PHE A 535 -13.63 2.00 13.43
C PHE A 535 -14.20 1.62 14.81
N PHE A 536 -15.15 0.68 14.85
CA PHE A 536 -15.74 0.16 16.10
C PHE A 536 -14.86 -0.88 16.81
N THR A 537 -13.68 -1.21 16.28
CA THR A 537 -12.76 -2.18 16.91
C THR A 537 -11.59 -1.45 17.59
N PRO A 538 -11.41 -1.54 18.93
CA PRO A 538 -10.50 -0.67 19.69
C PRO A 538 -9.02 -0.70 19.27
N SER A 539 -8.58 -1.72 18.53
CA SER A 539 -7.18 -1.93 18.16
C SER A 539 -6.84 -1.68 16.68
N ARG A 540 -7.78 -1.14 15.87
CA ARG A 540 -7.63 -1.04 14.40
C ARG A 540 -8.21 0.22 13.75
N SER A 541 -8.41 1.31 14.48
CA SER A 541 -8.71 2.62 13.89
C SER A 541 -7.44 3.23 13.28
N THR A 542 -7.50 3.64 12.02
CA THR A 542 -6.41 4.34 11.30
C THR A 542 -6.62 5.86 11.35
N PRO A 543 -5.58 6.71 11.31
CA PRO A 543 -5.76 8.18 11.37
C PRO A 543 -6.30 8.76 10.06
N ASP A 544 -6.31 7.94 9.01
CA ASP A 544 -6.95 8.22 7.72
C ASP A 544 -8.40 7.64 7.70
N ASP A 545 -8.93 7.20 8.86
CA ASP A 545 -10.37 6.97 9.06
C ASP A 545 -11.09 8.32 9.06
N PHE A 546 -11.90 8.54 8.02
CA PHE A 546 -12.83 9.68 7.96
C PHE A 546 -14.16 9.30 8.60
N ILE A 547 -14.84 10.28 9.18
CA ILE A 547 -16.23 10.15 9.61
C ILE A 547 -17.06 11.16 8.84
N TYR A 548 -18.05 10.66 8.12
CA TYR A 548 -18.93 11.50 7.32
C TYR A 548 -20.14 11.90 8.15
N GLN A 549 -20.34 13.20 8.33
CA GLN A 549 -21.60 13.75 8.84
C GLN A 549 -22.54 13.98 7.65
N ILE A 550 -23.64 13.23 7.61
CA ILE A 550 -24.66 13.30 6.55
C ILE A 550 -26.04 13.65 7.12
N GLN A 551 -26.93 14.13 6.28
CA GLN A 551 -28.37 14.09 6.52
C GLN A 551 -28.98 12.89 5.80
N LEU A 552 -29.74 12.06 6.51
CA LEU A 552 -30.45 10.91 5.95
C LEU A 552 -31.96 11.05 6.16
N SER A 553 -32.73 11.02 5.08
CA SER A 553 -34.19 10.96 5.09
C SER A 553 -34.69 9.54 4.83
N LEU A 554 -35.39 8.93 5.80
CA LEU A 554 -36.18 7.72 5.55
C LEU A 554 -37.60 8.13 5.13
N PHE A 555 -38.07 7.70 3.96
CA PHE A 555 -39.38 8.06 3.40
C PHE A 555 -40.28 6.84 3.16
N LYS A 556 -41.56 7.01 3.51
CA LYS A 556 -42.65 6.04 3.39
C LYS A 556 -43.81 6.68 2.62
N PRO A 557 -43.93 6.40 1.31
CA PRO A 557 -45.06 6.86 0.51
C PRO A 557 -46.39 6.36 1.07
N SER A 558 -47.38 7.26 1.16
CA SER A 558 -48.78 6.92 1.48
C SER A 558 -49.61 6.51 0.26
N HIS A 559 -49.13 6.87 -0.93
CA HIS A 559 -49.76 6.55 -2.20
C HIS A 559 -49.75 5.02 -2.42
N PRO A 560 -50.73 4.47 -3.16
CA PRO A 560 -50.69 3.07 -3.60
C PRO A 560 -49.37 2.74 -4.31
N MET A 561 -48.93 1.47 -4.23
CA MET A 561 -47.61 1.03 -4.71
C MET A 561 -47.28 1.52 -6.13
N ASN A 562 -48.24 1.47 -7.06
CA ASN A 562 -48.08 1.88 -8.45
C ASN A 562 -47.95 3.42 -8.67
N LEU A 563 -47.99 4.21 -7.60
CA LEU A 563 -47.86 5.68 -7.59
C LEU A 563 -46.78 6.17 -6.59
N SER A 564 -45.87 5.28 -6.15
CA SER A 564 -44.81 5.62 -5.18
C SER A 564 -43.87 6.74 -5.66
N GLY A 565 -43.63 6.84 -6.97
CA GLY A 565 -42.80 7.88 -7.58
C GLY A 565 -43.43 9.27 -7.53
N VAL A 566 -44.76 9.37 -7.51
CA VAL A 566 -45.48 10.65 -7.31
C VAL A 566 -45.17 11.23 -5.92
N GLY A 567 -45.36 10.41 -4.88
CA GLY A 567 -45.04 10.81 -3.50
C GLY A 567 -43.56 11.12 -3.31
N LEU A 568 -42.67 10.34 -3.94
CA LEU A 568 -41.22 10.54 -3.86
C LEU A 568 -40.76 11.81 -4.58
N LYS A 569 -41.23 12.10 -5.81
CA LYS A 569 -40.88 13.34 -6.53
C LYS A 569 -41.35 14.58 -5.75
N SER A 570 -42.55 14.53 -5.16
CA SER A 570 -43.07 15.59 -4.29
C SER A 570 -42.23 15.77 -3.01
N PHE A 571 -41.85 14.67 -2.35
CA PHE A 571 -41.00 14.70 -1.16
C PHE A 571 -39.62 15.31 -1.46
N LEU A 572 -38.93 14.83 -2.50
CA LEU A 572 -37.61 15.31 -2.93
C LEU A 572 -37.66 16.81 -3.30
N HIS A 573 -38.64 17.23 -4.09
CA HIS A 573 -38.79 18.64 -4.45
C HIS A 573 -39.03 19.57 -3.25
N SER A 574 -39.66 19.07 -2.18
CA SER A 574 -40.02 19.86 -0.99
C SER A 574 -38.96 19.86 0.12
N HIS A 575 -38.05 18.88 0.17
CA HIS A 575 -37.08 18.70 1.28
C HIS A 575 -35.62 18.55 0.81
N HIS A 576 -35.39 18.41 -0.49
CA HIS A 576 -34.07 18.15 -1.11
C HIS A 576 -33.84 19.04 -2.37
N PRO A 577 -34.04 20.38 -2.30
CA PRO A 577 -34.07 21.26 -3.47
C PRO A 577 -32.71 21.41 -4.20
N HIS A 578 -31.59 21.11 -3.54
CA HIS A 578 -30.24 21.24 -4.11
C HIS A 578 -29.79 20.06 -4.99
N SER A 579 -30.69 19.10 -5.27
CA SER A 579 -30.45 17.89 -6.09
C SER A 579 -30.07 18.14 -7.57
N THR A 580 -29.86 19.40 -7.97
CA THR A 580 -29.44 19.83 -9.31
C THR A 580 -28.06 20.49 -9.33
N SER A 581 -27.31 20.41 -8.22
CA SER A 581 -25.93 20.91 -8.15
C SER A 581 -25.02 20.18 -9.16
N PRO A 582 -24.12 20.88 -9.88
CA PRO A 582 -23.16 20.23 -10.78
C PRO A 582 -22.03 19.49 -10.04
N ARG A 583 -22.04 19.48 -8.69
CA ARG A 583 -21.14 18.69 -7.83
C ARG A 583 -21.81 17.47 -7.19
N SER A 584 -23.13 17.52 -6.94
CA SER A 584 -23.82 16.36 -6.40
C SER A 584 -23.83 15.23 -7.44
N GLY A 585 -24.08 14.00 -6.98
CA GLY A 585 -24.49 12.96 -7.93
C GLY A 585 -25.78 13.36 -8.64
N ARG A 586 -26.12 12.63 -9.70
CA ARG A 586 -27.49 12.66 -10.18
C ARG A 586 -28.38 11.98 -9.14
N ILE A 587 -29.65 12.39 -9.06
CA ILE A 587 -30.58 12.02 -7.99
C ILE A 587 -30.74 10.50 -7.80
N GLU A 588 -30.49 9.68 -8.84
CA GLU A 588 -30.48 8.21 -8.72
C GLU A 588 -29.41 7.63 -7.78
N ASP A 589 -28.32 8.35 -7.53
CA ASP A 589 -27.19 7.88 -6.72
C ASP A 589 -27.39 8.16 -5.22
N ASP A 590 -28.25 9.13 -4.90
CA ASP A 590 -28.55 9.57 -3.53
C ASP A 590 -29.84 8.92 -2.97
N VAL A 591 -30.49 8.03 -3.74
CA VAL A 591 -31.76 7.36 -3.40
C VAL A 591 -31.60 5.83 -3.37
N LEU A 592 -31.79 5.23 -2.19
CA LEU A 592 -31.87 3.78 -1.99
C LEU A 592 -33.32 3.32 -1.82
N VAL A 593 -33.78 2.39 -2.65
CA VAL A 593 -35.17 1.91 -2.63
C VAL A 593 -35.28 0.51 -2.00
N LEU A 594 -36.05 0.36 -0.93
CA LEU A 594 -36.37 -0.92 -0.29
C LEU A 594 -37.66 -1.49 -0.92
N GLN A 595 -37.58 -2.65 -1.57
CA GLN A 595 -38.70 -3.25 -2.31
C GLN A 595 -38.87 -4.75 -1.98
N ASP A 596 -40.08 -5.27 -2.18
CA ASP A 596 -40.31 -6.72 -2.26
C ASP A 596 -39.76 -7.32 -3.57
N GLU A 597 -39.41 -8.60 -3.54
CA GLU A 597 -38.92 -9.37 -4.69
C GLU A 597 -39.48 -10.80 -4.62
N LEU A 598 -40.22 -11.19 -5.66
CA LEU A 598 -40.83 -12.53 -5.76
C LEU A 598 -39.80 -13.62 -6.10
N ASP A 599 -38.72 -13.25 -6.78
CA ASP A 599 -37.68 -14.17 -7.26
C ASP A 599 -36.59 -14.45 -6.21
N LEU A 600 -36.82 -14.07 -4.95
CA LEU A 600 -35.97 -14.34 -3.81
C LEU A 600 -36.78 -15.01 -2.70
N ALA A 601 -36.19 -15.99 -2.03
CA ALA A 601 -36.82 -16.68 -0.89
C ALA A 601 -37.05 -15.71 0.27
N PHE A 602 -38.02 -15.97 1.14
CA PHE A 602 -38.13 -15.17 2.37
C PHE A 602 -36.83 -15.31 3.19
N GLY A 603 -36.28 -14.20 3.66
CA GLY A 603 -34.97 -14.13 4.31
C GLY A 603 -33.84 -13.65 3.38
N ASP A 604 -33.92 -13.82 2.06
CA ASP A 604 -32.90 -13.29 1.14
C ASP A 604 -33.02 -11.75 1.00
N VAL A 605 -31.97 -10.99 1.33
CA VAL A 605 -31.87 -9.57 0.97
C VAL A 605 -30.72 -9.35 -0.01
N LYS A 606 -30.98 -8.83 -1.22
CA LYS A 606 -29.94 -8.68 -2.26
C LYS A 606 -29.97 -7.32 -2.97
N ARG A 607 -29.02 -6.45 -2.61
CA ARG A 607 -28.73 -5.17 -3.27
C ARG A 607 -28.61 -5.30 -4.81
N LYS A 608 -28.99 -4.23 -5.51
CA LYS A 608 -28.90 -4.09 -6.98
C LYS A 608 -28.84 -2.62 -7.38
N ASP A 609 -27.71 -2.18 -7.91
CA ASP A 609 -27.44 -0.76 -8.20
C ASP A 609 -27.95 -0.29 -9.57
N ALA A 610 -28.19 -1.20 -10.51
CA ALA A 610 -28.72 -0.88 -11.84
C ALA A 610 -29.60 -1.99 -12.42
N GLY A 611 -30.46 -1.64 -13.38
CA GLY A 611 -31.27 -2.57 -14.18
C GLY A 611 -32.78 -2.40 -14.01
N SER A 612 -33.53 -2.97 -14.95
CA SER A 612 -34.99 -2.78 -15.06
C SER A 612 -35.79 -3.23 -13.82
N ALA A 613 -37.03 -2.74 -13.73
CA ALA A 613 -37.96 -2.99 -12.62
C ALA A 613 -38.54 -4.42 -12.57
N ARG A 614 -38.28 -5.26 -13.60
CA ARG A 614 -38.73 -6.68 -13.69
C ARG A 614 -40.21 -6.95 -13.36
N GLY A 615 -41.09 -5.98 -13.59
CA GLY A 615 -42.53 -6.07 -13.33
C GLY A 615 -43.00 -5.29 -12.10
N HIS A 616 -42.13 -4.99 -11.13
CA HIS A 616 -42.48 -4.27 -9.91
C HIS A 616 -43.02 -2.86 -10.22
N ASN A 617 -44.29 -2.63 -9.91
CA ASN A 617 -45.01 -1.41 -10.30
C ASN A 617 -44.45 -0.13 -9.67
N GLY A 618 -44.17 -0.12 -8.35
CA GLY A 618 -43.62 1.07 -7.67
C GLY A 618 -42.24 1.51 -8.17
N VAL A 619 -41.31 0.56 -8.34
CA VAL A 619 -40.00 0.81 -8.96
C VAL A 619 -40.14 1.32 -10.40
N ARG A 620 -41.12 0.83 -11.19
CA ARG A 620 -41.39 1.36 -12.54
C ARG A 620 -41.85 2.81 -12.50
N ASP A 621 -42.78 3.17 -11.62
CA ASP A 621 -43.23 4.57 -11.45
C ASP A 621 -42.09 5.45 -10.91
N ILE A 622 -41.26 4.99 -9.98
CA ILE A 622 -40.09 5.77 -9.53
C ILE A 622 -39.11 6.04 -10.68
N ILE A 623 -38.74 5.03 -11.47
CA ILE A 623 -37.84 5.17 -12.62
C ILE A 623 -38.39 6.18 -13.64
N HIS A 624 -39.70 6.10 -13.93
CA HIS A 624 -40.36 7.02 -14.86
C HIS A 624 -40.57 8.42 -14.27
N ARG A 625 -40.86 8.56 -12.97
CA ARG A 625 -41.18 9.85 -12.34
C ARG A 625 -39.95 10.65 -11.99
N LEU A 626 -38.83 10.02 -11.66
CA LEU A 626 -37.57 10.72 -11.40
C LEU A 626 -36.68 10.84 -12.65
N ASP A 627 -37.22 10.50 -13.83
CA ASP A 627 -36.56 10.66 -15.14
C ASP A 627 -35.19 9.93 -15.20
N ILE A 628 -35.13 8.76 -14.55
CA ILE A 628 -33.89 8.03 -14.24
C ILE A 628 -33.16 7.57 -15.52
N PRO A 629 -31.90 8.00 -15.74
CA PRO A 629 -31.19 7.73 -16.98
C PRO A 629 -30.71 6.27 -17.07
N THR A 630 -30.67 5.77 -18.30
CA THR A 630 -30.24 4.41 -18.62
C THR A 630 -28.77 4.37 -19.05
N THR A 631 -28.01 3.43 -18.50
CA THR A 631 -26.60 3.21 -18.89
C THR A 631 -26.50 2.15 -19.98
N THR A 632 -25.68 2.45 -21.00
CA THR A 632 -25.37 1.53 -22.10
C THR A 632 -24.09 0.77 -21.77
N THR A 633 -24.17 -0.55 -21.61
CA THR A 633 -23.01 -1.40 -21.31
C THR A 633 -22.29 -1.81 -22.59
N THR A 634 -21.15 -1.18 -22.90
CA THR A 634 -20.34 -1.52 -24.08
C THR A 634 -19.48 -2.76 -23.83
N THR A 635 -20.09 -3.95 -23.95
CA THR A 635 -19.38 -5.24 -23.84
C THR A 635 -18.51 -5.49 -25.08
N ILE A 636 -17.19 -5.35 -24.95
CA ILE A 636 -16.24 -5.69 -26.02
C ILE A 636 -16.15 -7.22 -26.12
N THR A 637 -16.79 -7.81 -27.13
CA THR A 637 -16.68 -9.23 -27.46
C THR A 637 -15.68 -9.47 -28.59
N THR A 638 -14.63 -10.23 -28.31
CA THR A 638 -13.64 -10.64 -29.31
C THR A 638 -14.15 -11.78 -30.19
N SER A 639 -14.33 -11.47 -31.48
CA SER A 639 -14.43 -12.38 -32.64
C SER A 639 -15.57 -13.43 -32.70
N SER A 640 -16.25 -13.44 -33.85
CA SER A 640 -16.87 -14.60 -34.51
C SER A 640 -17.89 -15.45 -33.73
N ASN A 641 -19.09 -14.89 -33.50
CA ASN A 641 -20.25 -15.40 -34.24
C ASN A 641 -21.43 -14.41 -34.31
N LYS A 642 -22.32 -14.59 -35.30
CA LYS A 642 -23.42 -13.63 -35.58
C LYS A 642 -24.66 -13.87 -34.71
N SER A 643 -24.82 -13.09 -33.65
CA SER A 643 -26.14 -12.59 -33.25
C SER A 643 -26.01 -11.22 -32.58
N LYS A 644 -26.69 -10.19 -33.12
CA LYS A 644 -26.81 -8.89 -32.44
C LYS A 644 -28.01 -8.94 -31.50
N GLN A 645 -27.80 -9.40 -30.27
CA GLN A 645 -28.69 -9.04 -29.17
C GLN A 645 -28.31 -7.63 -28.69
N THR A 646 -29.16 -6.65 -29.01
CA THR A 646 -29.16 -5.38 -28.29
C THR A 646 -29.57 -5.67 -26.85
N GLN A 647 -28.67 -5.45 -25.88
CA GLN A 647 -29.05 -5.46 -24.47
C GLN A 647 -29.70 -4.12 -24.14
N ASP A 648 -30.85 -4.15 -23.47
CA ASP A 648 -31.59 -2.94 -23.08
C ASP A 648 -30.73 -2.06 -22.16
N ALA A 649 -30.70 -0.76 -22.45
CA ALA A 649 -30.01 0.22 -21.61
C ALA A 649 -30.65 0.23 -20.21
N MET A 650 -29.83 0.09 -19.16
CA MET A 650 -30.31 -0.24 -17.83
C MET A 650 -30.40 1.00 -16.93
N PRO A 651 -31.55 1.29 -16.28
CA PRO A 651 -31.65 2.44 -15.38
C PRO A 651 -30.78 2.22 -14.15
N LYS A 652 -29.93 3.20 -13.83
CA LYS A 652 -29.12 3.24 -12.61
C LYS A 652 -30.04 3.67 -11.46
N LEU A 653 -30.23 2.84 -10.45
CA LEU A 653 -31.05 3.13 -9.26
C LEU A 653 -30.78 2.06 -8.20
N ALA A 654 -30.26 2.49 -7.05
CA ALA A 654 -29.92 1.59 -5.95
C ALA A 654 -31.18 1.01 -5.30
N ARG A 655 -31.23 -0.33 -5.17
CA ARG A 655 -32.32 -1.06 -4.52
C ARG A 655 -31.80 -2.10 -3.55
N LEU A 656 -32.43 -2.23 -2.39
CA LEU A 656 -32.40 -3.47 -1.61
C LEU A 656 -33.67 -4.27 -1.93
N ARG A 657 -33.47 -5.50 -2.39
CA ARG A 657 -34.55 -6.40 -2.78
C ARG A 657 -34.74 -7.43 -1.68
N ILE A 658 -35.87 -7.36 -1.00
CA ILE A 658 -36.23 -8.20 0.13
C ILE A 658 -37.12 -9.34 -0.39
N GLY A 659 -36.66 -10.57 -0.24
CA GLY A 659 -37.39 -11.74 -0.71
C GLY A 659 -38.69 -11.94 0.04
N ILE A 660 -39.77 -12.17 -0.70
CA ILE A 660 -41.09 -12.55 -0.18
C ILE A 660 -41.55 -13.92 -0.66
N GLY A 661 -40.69 -14.62 -1.41
CA GLY A 661 -41.00 -15.88 -2.07
C GLY A 661 -42.07 -15.79 -3.16
N ARG A 662 -42.23 -16.88 -3.89
CA ARG A 662 -43.44 -17.15 -4.68
C ARG A 662 -44.40 -18.00 -3.85
N PRO A 663 -45.73 -17.92 -4.06
CA PRO A 663 -46.67 -18.82 -3.41
C PRO A 663 -46.38 -20.27 -3.81
N ASP A 664 -46.62 -21.22 -2.89
CA ASP A 664 -46.38 -22.65 -3.12
C ASP A 664 -46.98 -23.13 -4.46
N THR A 665 -46.12 -23.48 -5.42
CA THR A 665 -46.55 -24.29 -6.55
C THR A 665 -46.99 -25.66 -6.02
N PRO A 666 -48.24 -26.10 -6.25
CA PRO A 666 -48.62 -27.47 -5.93
C PRO A 666 -47.67 -28.42 -6.68
N PRO A 667 -47.28 -29.56 -6.09
CA PRO A 667 -46.40 -30.51 -6.76
C PRO A 667 -47.02 -30.92 -8.09
N ALA A 668 -46.18 -31.00 -9.14
CA ALA A 668 -46.60 -31.53 -10.42
C ALA A 668 -47.21 -32.93 -10.20
N PRO A 669 -48.33 -33.28 -10.87
CA PRO A 669 -49.01 -34.54 -10.63
C PRO A 669 -48.07 -35.70 -10.98
N SER A 670 -47.57 -36.39 -9.96
CA SER A 670 -46.73 -37.56 -10.12
C SER A 670 -47.52 -38.69 -10.78
N THR A 671 -46.81 -39.51 -11.53
CA THR A 671 -47.36 -40.55 -12.40
C THR A 671 -48.31 -41.50 -11.68
N THR A 672 -49.53 -41.61 -12.22
CA THR A 672 -50.43 -42.78 -12.15
C THR A 672 -50.60 -43.50 -10.81
N ASN A 673 -51.77 -43.31 -10.20
CA ASN A 673 -52.56 -44.44 -9.69
C ASN A 673 -54.06 -44.12 -9.75
N SER A 674 -54.76 -44.68 -10.74
CA SER A 674 -56.12 -44.29 -11.12
C SER A 674 -57.19 -45.24 -10.58
N TRP A 675 -57.60 -45.08 -9.32
CA TRP A 675 -58.77 -45.81 -8.79
C TRP A 675 -59.59 -45.11 -7.68
N LEU A 676 -59.41 -43.80 -7.47
CA LEU A 676 -60.22 -43.04 -6.50
C LEU A 676 -60.94 -41.85 -7.17
N PRO A 677 -62.21 -41.55 -6.80
CA PRO A 677 -62.92 -40.38 -7.30
C PRO A 677 -62.23 -39.06 -6.94
N VAL A 678 -62.09 -38.18 -7.93
CA VAL A 678 -61.41 -36.87 -7.82
C VAL A 678 -62.07 -35.93 -6.79
N SER A 679 -63.31 -36.22 -6.36
CA SER A 679 -64.05 -35.47 -5.34
C SER A 679 -63.44 -35.49 -3.94
N LEU A 680 -62.57 -36.46 -3.62
CA LEU A 680 -61.93 -36.56 -2.29
C LEU A 680 -60.55 -35.91 -2.21
N THR A 681 -59.85 -35.70 -3.33
CA THR A 681 -58.55 -35.01 -3.36
C THR A 681 -58.72 -33.50 -3.43
N LYS A 682 -59.00 -32.85 -2.29
CA LYS A 682 -58.94 -31.37 -2.14
C LYS A 682 -57.48 -30.86 -2.20
N GLY A 683 -56.89 -30.89 -3.39
CA GLY A 683 -55.61 -30.20 -3.65
C GLY A 683 -55.75 -28.70 -3.33
N LYS A 684 -54.80 -28.14 -2.58
CA LYS A 684 -54.75 -26.70 -2.31
C LYS A 684 -54.62 -25.97 -3.66
N LYS A 685 -55.59 -25.13 -4.01
CA LYS A 685 -55.49 -24.26 -5.19
C LYS A 685 -54.30 -23.32 -5.00
N ALA A 686 -53.43 -23.22 -6.01
CA ALA A 686 -52.32 -22.28 -6.01
C ALA A 686 -52.84 -20.84 -5.75
N VAL A 687 -52.16 -20.09 -4.89
CA VAL A 687 -52.55 -18.71 -4.57
C VAL A 687 -52.11 -17.80 -5.72
N PRO A 688 -53.02 -16.99 -6.33
CA PRO A 688 -52.63 -16.01 -7.34
C PRO A 688 -51.59 -15.01 -6.82
N ILE A 689 -50.68 -14.55 -7.68
CA ILE A 689 -49.53 -13.72 -7.25
C ILE A 689 -49.98 -12.38 -6.65
N ASP A 690 -51.03 -11.77 -7.21
CA ASP A 690 -51.71 -10.59 -6.66
C ASP A 690 -52.22 -10.82 -5.23
N ARG A 691 -52.84 -11.98 -4.98
CA ARG A 691 -53.31 -12.39 -3.66
C ARG A 691 -52.17 -12.79 -2.72
N TRP A 692 -51.04 -13.26 -3.26
CA TRP A 692 -49.83 -13.55 -2.47
C TRP A 692 -49.15 -12.28 -1.99
N VAL A 693 -48.89 -11.29 -2.85
CA VAL A 693 -48.24 -10.04 -2.42
C VAL A 693 -49.13 -9.26 -1.44
N LEU A 694 -50.46 -9.31 -1.63
CA LEU A 694 -51.44 -8.72 -0.70
C LEU A 694 -51.75 -9.57 0.54
N SER A 695 -51.11 -10.74 0.73
CA SER A 695 -51.27 -11.54 1.94
C SER A 695 -50.46 -10.98 3.12
N PRO A 696 -50.94 -11.11 4.37
CA PRO A 696 -50.21 -10.66 5.55
C PRO A 696 -48.94 -11.47 5.76
N LEU A 697 -47.88 -10.82 6.24
CA LEU A 697 -46.71 -11.51 6.80
C LEU A 697 -47.15 -12.37 7.99
N THR A 698 -46.64 -13.60 8.07
CA THR A 698 -46.82 -14.46 9.24
C THR A 698 -46.08 -13.88 10.46
N PRO A 699 -46.39 -14.31 11.69
CA PRO A 699 -45.71 -13.81 12.88
C PRO A 699 -44.18 -13.94 12.83
N ALA A 700 -43.65 -15.05 12.29
CA ALA A 700 -42.21 -15.28 12.16
C ALA A 700 -41.55 -14.38 11.09
N GLU A 701 -42.19 -14.24 9.92
CA GLU A 701 -41.70 -13.30 8.89
C GLU A 701 -41.73 -11.85 9.38
N LEU A 702 -42.78 -11.48 10.12
CA LEU A 702 -42.94 -10.15 10.70
C LEU A 702 -41.94 -9.87 11.82
N ASP A 703 -41.57 -10.89 12.60
CA ASP A 703 -40.51 -10.77 13.61
C ASP A 703 -39.14 -10.59 12.97
N SER A 704 -38.79 -11.40 11.95
CA SER A 704 -37.54 -11.25 11.18
C SER A 704 -37.36 -9.86 10.53
N CYS A 705 -38.46 -9.13 10.28
CA CYS A 705 -38.46 -7.74 9.81
C CYS A 705 -38.33 -6.68 10.92
N ARG A 706 -38.29 -7.08 12.20
CA ARG A 706 -38.39 -6.22 13.40
C ARG A 706 -37.31 -6.49 14.45
N THR A 707 -36.84 -7.73 14.58
CA THR A 707 -35.79 -8.16 15.48
C THR A 707 -34.46 -8.30 14.72
N VAL A 708 -33.36 -8.03 15.43
CA VAL A 708 -32.00 -8.21 14.89
C VAL A 708 -31.48 -9.55 15.41
N ASP A 709 -31.29 -10.48 14.48
CA ASP A 709 -30.67 -11.79 14.64
C ASP A 709 -29.78 -12.03 13.40
N GLU A 710 -28.76 -12.88 13.46
CA GLU A 710 -27.69 -12.90 12.44
C GLU A 710 -28.20 -13.19 11.02
N GLU A 711 -29.25 -14.00 10.89
CA GLU A 711 -29.90 -14.31 9.60
C GLU A 711 -31.11 -13.41 9.27
N SER A 712 -31.51 -12.49 10.16
CA SER A 712 -32.79 -11.75 10.02
C SER A 712 -32.83 -10.79 8.84
N VAL A 713 -34.03 -10.61 8.26
CA VAL A 713 -34.26 -9.65 7.18
C VAL A 713 -33.82 -8.24 7.60
N LEU A 714 -34.09 -7.86 8.85
CA LEU A 714 -33.68 -6.57 9.39
C LEU A 714 -32.15 -6.44 9.49
N ALA A 715 -31.43 -7.45 9.97
CA ALA A 715 -29.98 -7.41 10.08
C ALA A 715 -29.31 -7.25 8.70
N GLN A 716 -29.77 -8.00 7.70
CA GLN A 716 -29.27 -7.90 6.34
C GLN A 716 -29.61 -6.54 5.69
N VAL A 717 -30.81 -5.99 5.91
CA VAL A 717 -31.20 -4.64 5.46
C VAL A 717 -30.35 -3.56 6.11
N GLN A 718 -30.10 -3.63 7.42
CA GLN A 718 -29.21 -2.70 8.13
C GLN A 718 -27.79 -2.74 7.55
N ALA A 719 -27.19 -3.93 7.43
CA ALA A 719 -25.83 -4.09 6.91
C ALA A 719 -25.68 -3.54 5.47
N GLN A 720 -26.61 -3.88 4.56
CA GLN A 720 -26.56 -3.42 3.16
C GLN A 720 -26.87 -1.92 3.03
N THR A 721 -27.71 -1.35 3.92
CA THR A 721 -27.95 0.10 3.98
C THR A 721 -26.70 0.84 4.47
N GLN A 722 -26.06 0.39 5.54
CA GLN A 722 -24.80 0.97 6.03
C GLN A 722 -23.68 0.90 4.98
N GLN A 723 -23.58 -0.21 4.25
CA GLN A 723 -22.61 -0.37 3.17
C GLN A 723 -22.87 0.65 2.05
N TRP A 724 -24.12 0.80 1.59
CA TRP A 724 -24.48 1.80 0.58
C TRP A 724 -24.18 3.23 1.06
N LEU A 725 -24.53 3.58 2.30
CA LEU A 725 -24.22 4.88 2.89
C LEU A 725 -22.70 5.15 2.88
N ARG A 726 -21.89 4.19 3.33
CA ARG A 726 -20.41 4.32 3.34
C ARG A 726 -19.85 4.52 1.94
N GLU A 727 -20.22 3.67 0.99
CA GLU A 727 -19.76 3.77 -0.40
C GLU A 727 -20.15 5.11 -1.02
N ARG A 728 -21.39 5.57 -0.78
CA ARG A 728 -21.86 6.85 -1.31
C ARG A 728 -21.15 8.05 -0.68
N CYS A 729 -20.88 8.02 0.62
CA CYS A 729 -20.08 9.05 1.28
C CYS A 729 -18.63 9.09 0.76
N GLN A 730 -18.02 7.92 0.52
CA GLN A 730 -16.70 7.82 -0.11
C GLN A 730 -16.70 8.34 -1.55
N ASP A 731 -17.76 8.10 -2.32
CA ASP A 731 -17.91 8.65 -3.68
C ASP A 731 -17.98 10.19 -3.66
N LEU A 732 -18.72 10.77 -2.71
CA LEU A 732 -18.82 12.21 -2.53
C LEU A 732 -17.50 12.84 -2.04
N SER A 733 -16.77 12.17 -1.15
CA SER A 733 -15.51 12.71 -0.60
C SER A 733 -14.28 12.53 -1.52
N LYS A 734 -14.40 11.91 -2.70
CA LYS A 734 -13.27 11.65 -3.62
C LYS A 734 -12.59 12.91 -4.20
N HIS A 735 -13.15 14.09 -3.96
CA HIS A 735 -12.52 15.36 -4.34
C HIS A 735 -11.62 15.97 -3.26
N GLU A 736 -11.61 15.43 -2.04
CA GLU A 736 -10.75 15.92 -0.95
C GLU A 736 -9.47 15.08 -0.85
N GLY A 737 -8.47 15.46 -1.66
CA GLY A 737 -7.12 14.90 -1.62
C GLY A 737 -6.37 15.26 -0.33
N GLY A 738 -6.76 14.64 0.78
CA GLY A 738 -6.15 14.86 2.07
C GLY A 738 -4.72 14.29 2.14
N ALA A 739 -3.76 15.15 2.47
CA ALA A 739 -2.42 14.73 2.90
C ALA A 739 -2.53 13.66 4.01
N GLY A 740 -1.94 12.50 3.76
CA GLY A 740 -2.13 11.28 4.55
C GLY A 740 -0.88 10.42 4.60
N ILE A 741 -0.99 9.21 5.16
CA ILE A 741 0.09 8.22 5.14
C ILE A 741 -0.18 7.24 4.00
N GLY A 742 0.50 7.42 2.87
CA GLY A 742 0.33 6.59 1.67
C GLY A 742 1.35 5.46 1.61
N SER A 743 0.90 4.22 1.39
CA SER A 743 1.78 3.10 1.08
C SER A 743 1.72 2.72 -0.40
N ARG A 744 2.85 2.84 -1.12
CA ARG A 744 2.92 2.54 -2.57
C ARG A 744 3.48 1.16 -2.86
N LYS A 745 3.04 0.61 -4.00
CA LYS A 745 3.50 -0.67 -4.55
C LYS A 745 4.78 -0.48 -5.36
N ASP A 746 5.68 -1.44 -5.27
CA ASP A 746 6.81 -1.59 -6.18
C ASP A 746 6.37 -2.06 -7.57
N GLN A 747 7.32 -2.13 -8.51
CA GLN A 747 7.14 -2.70 -9.86
C GLN A 747 6.67 -4.17 -9.88
N PHE A 748 6.70 -4.87 -8.75
CA PHE A 748 6.21 -6.24 -8.58
C PHE A 748 4.82 -6.31 -7.91
N GLY A 749 4.19 -5.16 -7.64
CA GLY A 749 2.86 -5.03 -7.05
C GLY A 749 2.81 -5.16 -5.52
N VAL A 750 3.96 -5.17 -4.84
CA VAL A 750 4.11 -5.34 -3.39
C VAL A 750 4.25 -3.98 -2.72
N HIS A 751 3.46 -3.69 -1.68
CA HIS A 751 3.66 -2.49 -0.87
C HIS A 751 5.01 -2.57 -0.14
N ARG A 752 5.92 -1.63 -0.44
CA ARG A 752 7.27 -1.54 0.15
C ARG A 752 7.71 -0.14 0.54
N THR A 753 6.97 0.90 0.17
CA THR A 753 7.33 2.27 0.55
C THR A 753 6.23 2.96 1.32
N ILE A 754 6.63 3.81 2.25
CA ILE A 754 5.77 4.77 2.95
C ILE A 754 6.07 6.16 2.40
N TRP A 755 5.01 6.92 2.15
CA TRP A 755 5.00 8.29 1.64
C TRP A 755 4.16 9.12 2.61
N ILE A 756 4.68 10.25 3.08
CA ILE A 756 3.99 11.11 4.06
C ILE A 756 4.09 12.56 3.61
N ASP A 757 2.93 13.21 3.44
CA ASP A 757 2.77 14.56 2.88
C ASP A 757 2.77 15.70 3.93
#